data_AF-R7V9C9-F1
#
_entry.id   AF-R7V9C9-F1
#
_cell.length_a   1.000
_cell.length_b   1.000
_cell.length_c   1.000
_cell.angle_alpha   90.00
_cell.angle_beta   90.00
_cell.angle_gamma   90.00
#
_symmetry.space_group_name_H-M   'P 1'
#
loop_
_entity.id
_entity.type
_entity.pdbx_description
1 polymer ?
#
loop_
_entity_poly.entity_id
_entity_poly.type
_entity_poly.pdbx_seq_one_letter_code
_entity_poly.pdbx_strand_id
1 'polypeptide(L)'
;MAGHKADILWSPNQDDKFLIFGSELALYKVDNKRDEASLKGMKISDEHWANLICVNSSPENQYMKCLAWYPHKEPDNMIAVGLANGKVLLQSFAKGGSADPQNLIGREFVPKHARPCNYLAWHPTMPNLLAQGLEKYRADCCTLVWDINTKYESSLSSDMRKYSASGLDTMAPKPYIELGHSETSLSFAWFPTAPFFVTGMNNKFLRIYDLRDITRPQSIAYTKNVYGIKVDPHFNHRLASFHEVRDYFSYFYKFFASFTVTHVLTLTESKQVTKISWSPTRSGLLACLTKDSPIIKLYDIQSTPVGSDELEPAVIEKIVQPIPLQAVASFDWHPSDENRMLSISPTAAVKDLRIFERIAIDWSADVHLTWGCGRLTKQINCVQLCEEAADDISIRMKRRALKGYGLYDEPWQNIKHVTDEPRLRNLWTTEENQLVATSTVVALGTTPPIPAATPLYGVKQILNGTSGDLRSEVDYWQWHGIEGYKFRARKTFKSEARSKALELCGWAYDKESASLQLIERLEKDASYERAAAIAIFSLKLRRAIQVLKSAAVLTQGWFNYSMVAMALSGFSDDKNTLWKEMCSSLSSQLTSPYLRAMFSFLTSDSETYLHILNETGLEISDKVALACMYLPDAKLTEYVDDLSRSLSASGNLDGILLTGLTTDSLDLFGQYVDITGDVQSVSLALVQGHCDPELAHDPRVSTWIDCYRGLLDNWRMWHQRAEFDVFRNSTNAPHHPPPPQVYVSCNFCGKSISSASQSNRSRHFMYGSGLAHKSKVSSCPGCRKPLPRCALCLINMGTSAGTGKPRPPDATDDDNHKLTSISEWFTWCQTCRHGGHASHMTQWFSEQSECPVTGCTCKCTLLDSMGPITNNELVEPLAQ
;
A
#
# COMPACT_ATOMS: atom_id res chain seq x y z
N MET A 1 49.82 35.53 5.46
CA MET A 1 48.45 36.02 5.68
C MET A 1 47.60 34.82 6.05
N ALA A 2 47.15 34.70 7.30
CA ALA A 2 46.26 33.62 7.71
C ALA A 2 44.89 33.88 7.06
N GLY A 3 44.49 33.06 6.09
CA GLY A 3 43.20 33.21 5.42
C GLY A 3 42.07 33.06 6.43
N HIS A 4 41.24 34.10 6.59
CA HIS A 4 40.06 34.04 7.44
C HIS A 4 39.12 32.94 6.93
N LYS A 5 38.88 31.90 7.74
CA LYS A 5 37.91 30.84 7.43
C LYS A 5 36.51 31.39 7.69
N ALA A 6 35.69 31.53 6.65
CA ALA A 6 34.29 31.92 6.79
C ALA A 6 33.50 30.79 7.48
N ASP A 7 32.76 31.14 8.53
CA ASP A 7 31.89 30.23 9.27
C ASP A 7 30.48 30.83 9.41
N ILE A 8 29.51 29.96 9.65
CA ILE A 8 28.08 30.30 9.74
C ILE A 8 27.47 29.60 10.94
N LEU A 9 26.62 30.31 11.68
CA LEU A 9 25.91 29.80 12.85
C LEU A 9 24.46 30.25 12.82
N TRP A 10 23.53 29.33 12.99
CA TRP A 10 22.13 29.62 13.30
C TRP A 10 22.00 30.15 14.72
N SER A 11 21.01 31.03 14.94
CA SER A 11 20.68 31.42 16.30
C SER A 11 20.14 30.20 17.06
N PRO A 12 20.62 29.94 18.30
CA PRO A 12 20.13 28.83 19.11
C PRO A 12 18.70 29.06 19.63
N ASN A 13 18.19 30.29 19.58
CA ASN A 13 16.94 30.70 20.23
C ASN A 13 15.92 31.39 19.29
N GLN A 14 16.35 31.74 18.08
CA GLN A 14 15.55 32.42 17.05
C GLN A 14 15.70 31.64 15.74
N ASP A 15 14.59 31.18 15.18
CA ASP A 15 14.55 30.36 13.97
C ASP A 15 14.73 31.16 12.67
N ASP A 16 14.69 32.49 12.76
CA ASP A 16 14.79 33.40 11.62
C ASP A 16 16.13 34.13 11.53
N LYS A 17 17.10 33.90 12.43
CA LYS A 17 18.38 34.64 12.41
C LYS A 17 19.60 33.73 12.37
N PHE A 18 20.64 34.21 11.68
CA PHE A 18 21.93 33.55 11.63
C PHE A 18 23.09 34.57 11.55
N LEU A 19 24.27 34.13 11.97
CA LEU A 19 25.51 34.89 11.94
C LEU A 19 26.45 34.34 10.86
N ILE A 20 27.13 35.25 10.17
CA ILE A 20 28.31 34.95 9.37
C ILE A 20 29.51 35.62 10.03
N PHE A 21 30.60 34.87 10.22
CA PHE A 21 31.84 35.45 10.71
C PHE A 21 33.06 34.96 9.93
N GLY A 22 34.00 35.88 9.67
CA GLY A 22 35.22 35.63 8.92
C GLY A 22 36.16 36.84 9.02
N SER A 23 36.15 37.70 8.01
CA SER A 23 36.80 39.03 8.06
C SER A 23 35.96 40.06 8.81
N GLU A 24 34.65 39.93 8.73
CA GLU A 24 33.67 40.76 9.42
C GLU A 24 32.66 39.85 10.13
N LEU A 25 31.95 40.41 11.11
CA LEU A 25 30.95 39.72 11.90
C LEU A 25 29.57 40.35 11.61
N ALA A 26 28.68 39.60 10.97
CA ALA A 26 27.42 40.12 10.45
C ALA A 26 26.21 39.26 10.85
N LEU A 27 25.12 39.92 11.24
CA LEU A 27 23.85 39.32 11.63
C LEU A 27 22.81 39.48 10.53
N TYR A 28 22.20 38.38 10.13
CA TYR A 28 21.18 38.31 9.10
C TYR A 28 19.86 37.77 9.66
N LYS A 29 18.76 38.22 9.05
CA LYS A 29 17.42 37.67 9.24
C LYS A 29 16.96 36.98 7.96
N VAL A 30 16.32 35.83 8.07
CA VAL A 30 15.73 35.07 6.97
C VAL A 30 14.26 35.42 6.85
N ASP A 31 13.85 35.90 5.68
CA ASP A 31 12.46 36.20 5.35
C ASP A 31 12.09 35.60 3.98
N ASN A 32 10.79 35.45 3.71
CA ASN A 32 10.29 34.90 2.43
C ASN A 32 10.34 35.90 1.28
N LYS A 33 10.67 37.17 1.57
CA LYS A 33 10.77 38.26 0.60
C LYS A 33 12.01 39.08 0.88
N ARG A 34 12.55 39.69 -0.18
CA ARG A 34 13.58 40.71 -0.03
C ARG A 34 12.96 41.93 0.65
N ASP A 35 13.55 42.36 1.75
CA ASP A 35 13.19 43.64 2.35
C ASP A 35 13.89 44.77 1.58
N GLU A 36 13.10 45.64 0.93
CA GLU A 36 13.60 46.80 0.17
C GLU A 36 14.31 47.83 1.07
N ALA A 37 14.01 47.84 2.37
CA ALA A 37 14.69 48.70 3.35
C ALA A 37 16.07 48.17 3.76
N SER A 38 16.38 46.89 3.50
CA SER A 38 17.70 46.32 3.82
C SER A 38 18.70 46.67 2.70
N LEU A 39 19.72 47.46 3.05
CA LEU A 39 20.73 47.97 2.10
C LEU A 39 21.57 46.85 1.44
N LYS A 40 21.60 45.63 2.01
CA LYS A 40 22.37 44.47 1.50
C LYS A 40 21.68 43.14 1.84
N GLY A 41 20.63 42.78 1.11
CA GLY A 41 20.01 41.44 1.18
C GLY A 41 20.55 40.48 0.11
N MET A 42 20.67 39.19 0.43
CA MET A 42 21.07 38.13 -0.51
C MET A 42 20.01 37.03 -0.61
N LYS A 43 19.75 36.52 -1.82
CA LYS A 43 18.85 35.38 -2.03
C LYS A 43 19.57 34.09 -1.63
N ILE A 44 18.98 33.28 -0.74
CA ILE A 44 19.61 32.06 -0.19
C ILE A 44 18.93 30.76 -0.64
N SER A 45 17.65 30.81 -1.01
CA SER A 45 16.91 29.72 -1.67
C SER A 45 15.86 30.30 -2.63
N ASP A 46 15.04 29.46 -3.26
CA ASP A 46 13.95 29.94 -4.11
C ASP A 46 12.84 30.64 -3.31
N GLU A 47 12.69 30.27 -2.04
CA GLU A 47 11.65 30.77 -1.13
C GLU A 47 12.19 31.81 -0.12
N HIS A 48 13.50 31.83 0.16
CA HIS A 48 14.07 32.60 1.27
C HIS A 48 15.14 33.61 0.84
N TRP A 49 15.15 34.75 1.54
CA TRP A 49 16.11 35.84 1.45
C TRP A 49 16.77 36.08 2.82
N ALA A 50 18.07 36.33 2.82
CA ALA A 50 18.82 36.79 3.99
C ALA A 50 18.98 38.32 3.95
N ASN A 51 18.27 39.02 4.83
CA ASN A 51 18.32 40.47 5.00
C ASN A 51 19.36 40.82 6.09
N LEU A 52 20.32 41.71 5.76
CA LEU A 52 21.36 42.13 6.71
C LEU A 52 20.78 43.07 7.78
N ILE A 53 20.90 42.69 9.06
CA ILE A 53 20.45 43.51 10.20
C ILE A 53 21.53 44.49 10.63
N CYS A 54 22.75 43.98 10.83
CA CYS A 54 23.90 44.76 11.29
C CYS A 54 25.24 44.05 11.06
N VAL A 55 26.30 44.85 11.03
CA VAL A 55 27.70 44.40 10.99
C VAL A 55 28.40 44.98 12.20
N ASN A 56 29.03 44.12 13.00
CA ASN A 56 29.81 44.55 14.17
C ASN A 56 31.28 44.70 13.77
N SER A 57 31.69 45.96 13.56
CA SER A 57 33.03 46.34 13.11
C SER A 57 33.98 46.72 14.26
N SER A 58 33.76 46.18 15.46
CA SER A 58 34.63 46.47 16.61
C SER A 58 36.10 46.13 16.28
N PRO A 59 37.08 47.01 16.56
CA PRO A 59 38.48 46.82 16.15
C PRO A 59 39.12 45.55 16.74
N GLU A 60 38.63 45.10 17.89
CA GLU A 60 39.08 43.86 18.54
C GLU A 60 38.71 42.61 17.73
N ASN A 61 37.65 42.67 16.92
CA ASN A 61 37.19 41.55 16.09
C ASN A 61 38.20 41.19 14.99
N GLN A 62 39.15 42.09 14.66
CA GLN A 62 40.23 41.82 13.71
C GLN A 62 41.14 40.66 14.15
N TYR A 63 41.24 40.43 15.47
CA TYR A 63 42.08 39.37 16.05
C TYR A 63 41.26 38.20 16.63
N MET A 64 39.99 38.06 16.22
CA MET A 64 39.12 36.97 16.64
C MET A 64 39.64 35.61 16.15
N LYS A 65 39.57 34.61 17.03
CA LYS A 65 39.95 33.21 16.76
C LYS A 65 38.77 32.26 16.79
N CYS A 66 37.85 32.45 17.72
CA CYS A 66 36.67 31.62 17.88
C CYS A 66 35.49 32.45 18.40
N LEU A 67 34.29 31.93 18.19
CA LEU A 67 33.03 32.58 18.55
C LEU A 67 32.04 31.54 19.07
N ALA A 68 31.22 31.93 20.04
CA ALA A 68 30.10 31.12 20.53
C ALA A 68 28.86 31.99 20.77
N TRP A 69 27.74 31.63 20.13
CA TRP A 69 26.46 32.31 20.32
C TRP A 69 25.84 31.92 21.67
N TYR A 70 25.44 32.91 22.45
CA TYR A 70 24.76 32.70 23.71
C TYR A 70 23.42 31.94 23.54
N PRO A 71 23.18 30.85 24.30
CA PRO A 71 22.05 29.96 24.06
C PRO A 71 20.68 30.47 24.53
N HIS A 72 20.62 31.46 25.43
CA HIS A 72 19.35 31.97 25.97
C HIS A 72 18.87 33.23 25.26
N LYS A 73 17.56 33.52 25.37
CA LYS A 73 16.90 34.65 24.69
C LYS A 73 17.37 36.03 25.16
N GLU A 74 17.80 36.15 26.41
CA GLU A 74 18.21 37.43 27.02
C GLU A 74 19.59 37.28 27.68
N PRO A 75 20.57 38.15 27.37
CA PRO A 75 20.50 39.30 26.45
C PRO A 75 20.40 38.90 24.96
N ASP A 76 19.62 39.65 24.18
CA ASP A 76 19.35 39.34 22.78
C ASP A 76 20.62 39.43 21.92
N ASN A 77 20.79 38.46 21.01
CA ASN A 77 21.91 38.32 20.09
C ASN A 77 23.29 38.49 20.75
N MET A 78 23.46 38.04 22.00
CA MET A 78 24.74 38.07 22.69
C MET A 78 25.67 36.95 22.17
N ILE A 79 26.95 37.28 22.05
CA ILE A 79 28.00 36.37 21.59
C ILE A 79 29.22 36.49 22.51
N ALA A 80 29.97 35.40 22.63
CA ALA A 80 31.31 35.41 23.19
C ALA A 80 32.35 35.35 22.06
N VAL A 81 33.31 36.27 22.09
CA VAL A 81 34.38 36.40 21.11
C VAL A 81 35.72 36.09 21.78
N GLY A 82 36.40 35.05 21.31
CA GLY A 82 37.71 34.64 21.79
C GLY A 82 38.81 35.23 20.92
N LEU A 83 39.73 35.98 21.52
CA LEU A 83 40.77 36.72 20.82
C LEU A 83 42.10 35.96 20.76
N ALA A 84 43.00 36.38 19.85
CA ALA A 84 44.33 35.79 19.68
C ALA A 84 45.26 35.98 20.91
N ASN A 85 44.96 36.93 21.77
CA ASN A 85 45.66 37.12 23.06
C ASN A 85 45.04 36.30 24.20
N GLY A 86 43.97 35.54 23.95
CA GLY A 86 43.31 34.71 24.94
C GLY A 86 42.22 35.41 25.74
N LYS A 87 41.99 36.71 25.53
CA LYS A 87 40.85 37.38 26.15
C LYS A 87 39.54 36.87 25.54
N VAL A 88 38.49 36.82 26.36
CA VAL A 88 37.12 36.61 25.91
C VAL A 88 36.32 37.87 26.14
N LEU A 89 35.68 38.38 25.10
CA LEU A 89 34.81 39.55 25.16
C LEU A 89 33.36 39.14 24.90
N LEU A 90 32.44 39.61 25.74
CA LEU A 90 31.01 39.48 25.49
C LEU A 90 30.50 40.68 24.69
N GLN A 91 29.90 40.45 23.53
CA GLN A 91 29.34 41.48 22.66
C GLN A 91 27.89 41.16 22.33
N SER A 92 27.09 42.16 21.92
CA SER A 92 25.73 41.97 21.40
C SER A 92 25.52 42.83 20.15
N PHE A 93 24.58 42.40 19.31
CA PHE A 93 24.12 43.14 18.13
C PHE A 93 22.89 44.02 18.39
N ALA A 94 22.40 44.10 19.63
CA ALA A 94 21.22 44.88 19.97
C ALA A 94 21.41 46.37 19.67
N LYS A 95 20.55 46.94 18.81
CA LYS A 95 20.47 48.39 18.58
C LYS A 95 19.54 49.00 19.63
N GLY A 96 20.11 49.77 20.56
CA GLY A 96 19.38 50.62 21.50
C GLY A 96 18.70 49.88 22.65
N GLY A 97 19.37 49.85 23.81
CA GLY A 97 18.72 49.60 25.10
C GLY A 97 18.05 48.23 25.29
N SER A 98 18.57 47.15 24.68
CA SER A 98 18.18 45.80 25.12
C SER A 98 18.44 45.69 26.61
N ALA A 99 17.47 45.18 27.36
CA ALA A 99 17.65 44.89 28.77
C ALA A 99 18.88 43.97 28.93
N ASP A 100 19.99 44.55 29.39
CA ASP A 100 21.13 43.82 29.92
C ASP A 100 21.03 43.90 31.45
N PRO A 101 20.06 43.19 32.07
CA PRO A 101 19.80 43.30 33.50
C PRO A 101 21.01 42.91 34.36
N GLN A 102 22.01 42.25 33.76
CA GLN A 102 23.21 41.75 34.44
C GLN A 102 24.49 42.51 34.04
N ASN A 103 24.42 43.53 33.18
CA ASN A 103 25.56 44.27 32.62
C ASN A 103 26.67 43.32 32.12
N LEU A 104 26.29 42.32 31.31
CA LEU A 104 27.17 41.32 30.75
C LEU A 104 27.87 41.79 29.47
N ILE A 105 27.22 42.66 28.69
CA ILE A 105 27.75 43.16 27.43
C ILE A 105 28.96 44.06 27.71
N GLY A 106 30.06 43.83 27.00
CA GLY A 106 31.34 44.52 27.19
C GLY A 106 32.21 43.95 28.30
N ARG A 107 31.79 42.90 29.02
CA ARG A 107 32.65 42.23 30.00
C ARG A 107 33.79 41.48 29.31
N GLU A 108 34.99 41.62 29.89
CA GLU A 108 36.20 40.91 29.49
C GLU A 108 36.56 39.83 30.51
N PHE A 109 36.93 38.65 30.01
CA PHE A 109 37.55 37.58 30.80
C PHE A 109 38.98 37.40 30.31
N VAL A 110 39.94 37.67 31.21
CA VAL A 110 41.37 37.76 30.87
C VAL A 110 42.11 36.59 31.53
N PRO A 111 42.76 35.71 30.75
CA PRO A 111 43.57 34.65 31.32
C PRO A 111 44.86 35.21 31.94
N LYS A 112 45.47 34.46 32.87
CA LYS A 112 46.71 34.84 33.56
C LYS A 112 47.85 35.20 32.61
N HIS A 113 47.93 34.51 31.47
CA HIS A 113 48.95 34.75 30.44
C HIS A 113 48.31 34.87 29.07
N ALA A 114 48.77 35.84 28.28
CA ALA A 114 48.27 36.07 26.94
C ALA A 114 48.69 34.93 25.98
N ARG A 115 47.71 34.24 25.41
CA ARG A 115 47.90 33.15 24.43
C ARG A 115 46.61 32.85 23.66
N PRO A 116 46.66 32.30 22.43
CA PRO A 116 45.46 32.12 21.61
C PRO A 116 44.34 31.31 22.26
N CYS A 117 43.11 31.78 22.06
CA CYS A 117 41.88 31.07 22.41
C CYS A 117 41.44 30.14 21.26
N ASN A 118 41.51 28.82 21.48
CA ASN A 118 41.23 27.80 20.47
C ASN A 118 39.73 27.59 20.24
N TYR A 119 38.94 27.60 21.31
CA TYR A 119 37.50 27.37 21.26
C TYR A 119 36.78 28.08 22.41
N LEU A 120 35.47 28.29 22.21
CA LEU A 120 34.53 28.72 23.23
C LEU A 120 33.30 27.81 23.18
N ALA A 121 32.75 27.46 24.35
CA ALA A 121 31.55 26.63 24.42
C ALA A 121 30.67 27.03 25.61
N TRP A 122 29.47 27.53 25.31
CA TRP A 122 28.44 27.79 26.31
C TRP A 122 27.83 26.48 26.82
N HIS A 123 27.57 26.40 28.13
CA HIS A 123 26.82 25.28 28.67
C HIS A 123 25.36 25.37 28.20
N PRO A 124 24.77 24.27 27.67
CA PRO A 124 23.47 24.31 27.00
C PRO A 124 22.30 24.65 27.93
N THR A 125 22.37 24.28 29.21
CA THR A 125 21.30 24.51 30.21
C THR A 125 21.67 25.48 31.34
N MET A 126 22.94 25.83 31.48
CA MET A 126 23.45 26.69 32.55
C MET A 126 24.16 27.89 31.91
N PRO A 127 23.42 28.94 31.53
CA PRO A 127 23.95 30.02 30.68
C PRO A 127 25.12 30.78 31.30
N ASN A 128 25.28 30.70 32.62
CA ASN A 128 26.35 31.38 33.32
C ASN A 128 27.73 30.78 33.04
N LEU A 129 27.81 29.53 32.58
CA LEU A 129 29.08 28.83 32.38
C LEU A 129 29.56 28.90 30.93
N LEU A 130 30.78 29.43 30.77
CA LEU A 130 31.47 29.52 29.49
C LEU A 130 32.82 28.81 29.56
N ALA A 131 32.99 27.74 28.79
CA ALA A 131 34.27 27.07 28.66
C ALA A 131 35.15 27.75 27.61
N GLN A 132 36.44 27.89 27.94
CA GLN A 132 37.48 28.47 27.12
C GLN A 132 38.67 27.50 27.01
N GLY A 133 39.11 27.27 25.78
CA GLY A 133 40.34 26.53 25.49
C GLY A 133 41.48 27.45 25.09
N LEU A 134 42.64 27.28 25.69
CA LEU A 134 43.85 28.05 25.44
C LEU A 134 44.98 27.15 24.94
N GLU A 135 45.91 27.75 24.20
CA GLU A 135 47.17 27.08 23.85
C GLU A 135 48.03 26.75 25.08
N LYS A 136 49.06 25.93 24.88
CA LYS A 136 49.98 25.52 25.94
C LYS A 136 50.79 26.69 26.47
N TYR A 137 50.88 26.79 27.78
CA TYR A 137 51.79 27.69 28.47
C TYR A 137 52.45 26.98 29.65
N ARG A 138 53.70 27.36 29.94
CA ARG A 138 54.47 26.72 31.01
C ARG A 138 53.89 27.14 32.37
N ALA A 139 53.52 26.16 33.18
CA ALA A 139 52.98 26.34 34.53
C ALA A 139 51.61 27.05 34.60
N ASP A 140 50.76 26.91 33.58
CA ASP A 140 49.39 27.42 33.59
C ASP A 140 48.39 26.42 32.96
N CYS A 141 47.10 26.59 33.23
CA CYS A 141 46.03 25.69 32.82
C CYS A 141 45.47 26.04 31.43
N CYS A 142 45.27 25.05 30.56
CA CYS A 142 44.80 25.28 29.19
C CYS A 142 43.27 25.30 29.02
N THR A 143 42.51 24.77 29.97
CA THR A 143 41.04 24.79 29.92
C THR A 143 40.54 25.59 31.11
N LEU A 144 39.82 26.68 30.83
CA LEU A 144 39.21 27.54 31.84
C LEU A 144 37.70 27.50 31.69
N VAL A 145 36.94 27.34 32.77
CA VAL A 145 35.49 27.57 32.77
C VAL A 145 35.22 28.83 33.55
N TRP A 146 34.55 29.78 32.93
CA TRP A 146 34.17 31.06 33.51
C TRP A 146 32.72 31.00 33.98
N ASP A 147 32.44 31.58 35.14
CA ASP A 147 31.08 31.97 35.51
C ASP A 147 30.91 33.46 35.21
N ILE A 148 30.14 33.79 34.17
CA ILE A 148 29.97 35.16 33.67
C ILE A 148 29.28 36.08 34.69
N ASN A 149 28.58 35.53 35.69
CA ASN A 149 27.90 36.28 36.72
C ASN A 149 28.81 36.66 37.89
N THR A 150 30.04 36.14 37.92
CA THR A 150 31.01 36.45 38.98
C THR A 150 31.31 37.95 38.98
N LYS A 151 31.03 38.63 40.11
CA LYS A 151 31.31 40.06 40.28
C LYS A 151 32.80 40.27 40.54
N TYR A 152 33.35 41.40 40.09
CA TYR A 152 34.69 41.85 40.44
C TYR A 152 34.78 42.03 41.97
N GLU A 153 35.43 41.12 42.69
CA GLU A 153 35.60 41.25 44.14
C GLU A 153 36.65 42.30 44.50
N SER A 154 36.27 43.29 45.30
CA SER A 154 37.19 44.16 46.03
C SER A 154 37.69 43.43 47.26
N SER A 155 38.92 42.92 47.20
CA SER A 155 39.60 42.36 48.36
C SER A 155 40.06 43.49 49.30
N LEU A 156 39.16 43.94 50.15
CA LEU A 156 39.52 44.52 51.45
C LEU A 156 38.95 43.62 52.55
N SER A 157 39.69 42.56 52.87
CA SER A 157 39.58 41.87 54.15
C SER A 157 40.96 41.42 54.60
N SER A 158 41.34 41.94 55.77
CA SER A 158 42.53 41.72 56.58
C SER A 158 42.94 40.25 56.74
N ASP A 159 44.15 39.89 56.28
CA ASP A 159 45.25 39.49 57.17
C ASP A 159 46.54 39.17 56.40
N MET A 160 47.68 39.48 57.03
CA MET A 160 49.08 39.24 56.60
C MET A 160 49.72 40.22 55.60
N ARG A 161 50.23 41.33 56.15
CA ARG A 161 51.42 42.02 55.64
C ARG A 161 52.63 41.09 55.69
N LYS A 162 53.31 40.87 54.56
CA LYS A 162 54.78 41.04 54.40
C LYS A 162 55.27 40.69 52.98
N TYR A 163 55.94 41.68 52.39
CA TYR A 163 56.83 41.68 51.22
C TYR A 163 56.27 41.92 49.81
N SER A 164 57.00 42.81 49.13
CA SER A 164 56.98 43.27 47.73
C SER A 164 55.84 44.17 47.26
N ALA A 165 56.15 45.47 47.25
CA ALA A 165 55.48 46.50 46.48
C ALA A 165 56.02 46.53 45.05
N SER A 166 55.16 46.29 44.05
CA SER A 166 55.09 47.03 42.77
C SER A 166 54.10 46.31 41.83
N GLY A 167 52.98 46.96 41.50
CA GLY A 167 52.05 46.47 40.49
C GLY A 167 50.62 46.89 40.79
N LEU A 168 50.04 47.69 39.91
CA LEU A 168 48.65 48.13 39.96
C LEU A 168 47.75 46.92 39.65
N ASP A 169 47.28 46.20 40.67
CA ASP A 169 46.40 45.03 40.48
C ASP A 169 45.01 45.48 40.00
N THR A 170 44.77 45.36 38.70
CA THR A 170 43.45 45.42 38.09
C THR A 170 42.60 44.25 38.59
N MET A 171 41.44 44.55 39.21
CA MET A 171 40.41 43.58 39.56
C MET A 171 40.01 42.79 38.30
N ALA A 172 40.25 41.48 38.26
CA ALA A 172 39.85 40.60 37.16
C ALA A 172 39.04 39.40 37.71
N PRO A 173 38.01 38.92 36.98
CA PRO A 173 37.27 37.73 37.39
C PRO A 173 38.21 36.52 37.45
N LYS A 174 38.03 35.66 38.45
CA LYS A 174 38.74 34.38 38.54
C LYS A 174 37.94 33.28 37.83
N PRO A 175 38.60 32.35 37.13
CA PRO A 175 37.91 31.21 36.51
C PRO A 175 37.31 30.29 37.57
N TYR A 176 36.12 29.74 37.28
CA TYR A 176 35.41 28.78 38.11
C TYR A 176 36.10 27.40 38.13
N ILE A 177 36.65 26.98 36.98
CA ILE A 177 37.45 25.73 36.85
C ILE A 177 38.73 26.03 36.07
N GLU A 178 39.86 25.50 36.53
CA GLU A 178 41.15 25.52 35.85
C GLU A 178 41.68 24.09 35.66
N LEU A 179 41.87 23.64 34.42
CA LEU A 179 42.33 22.28 34.09
C LEU A 179 43.47 22.28 33.07
N GLY A 180 44.29 21.22 33.12
CA GLY A 180 45.32 20.96 32.11
C GLY A 180 46.59 21.78 32.29
N HIS A 181 47.30 21.55 33.40
CA HIS A 181 48.49 22.30 33.74
C HIS A 181 49.66 21.98 32.79
N SER A 182 50.19 22.99 32.10
CA SER A 182 51.23 22.82 31.06
C SER A 182 50.82 21.89 29.89
N GLU A 183 49.53 21.75 29.66
CA GLU A 183 48.94 20.98 28.57
C GLU A 183 48.36 21.91 27.48
N THR A 184 47.86 21.36 26.38
CA THR A 184 47.07 22.12 25.39
C THR A 184 45.68 21.53 25.29
N SER A 185 44.67 22.38 25.14
CA SER A 185 43.29 21.96 24.89
C SER A 185 42.86 22.40 23.49
N LEU A 186 42.44 21.43 22.67
CA LEU A 186 42.11 21.66 21.26
C LEU A 186 40.61 21.69 21.00
N SER A 187 39.83 20.97 21.80
CA SER A 187 38.37 20.95 21.66
C SER A 187 37.68 20.63 22.99
N PHE A 188 36.39 20.93 23.04
CA PHE A 188 35.56 20.79 24.22
C PHE A 188 34.10 20.60 23.82
N ALA A 189 33.37 19.76 24.55
CA ALA A 189 31.94 19.63 24.43
C ALA A 189 31.27 19.35 25.78
N TRP A 190 30.15 20.02 26.02
CA TRP A 190 29.25 19.76 27.15
C TRP A 190 28.37 18.54 26.85
N PHE A 191 28.02 17.77 27.88
CA PHE A 191 26.93 16.80 27.78
C PHE A 191 25.60 17.51 28.08
N PRO A 192 24.63 17.55 27.15
CA PRO A 192 23.45 18.41 27.29
C PRO A 192 22.59 18.19 28.54
N THR A 193 22.37 16.93 28.92
CA THR A 193 21.51 16.58 30.07
C THR A 193 22.25 15.92 31.23
N ALA A 194 23.59 15.96 31.25
CA ALA A 194 24.40 15.38 32.32
C ALA A 194 25.50 16.36 32.77
N PRO A 195 25.92 16.35 34.06
CA PRO A 195 26.92 17.29 34.60
C PRO A 195 28.35 16.92 34.20
N PHE A 196 28.54 16.44 32.98
CA PHE A 196 29.83 16.03 32.44
C PHE A 196 30.25 16.96 31.32
N PHE A 197 31.55 17.00 31.06
CA PHE A 197 32.10 17.55 29.83
C PHE A 197 33.28 16.70 29.36
N VAL A 198 33.59 16.80 28.08
CA VAL A 198 34.74 16.14 27.46
C VAL A 198 35.65 17.18 26.86
N THR A 199 36.96 17.01 27.06
CA THR A 199 37.98 17.87 26.47
C THR A 199 39.06 17.05 25.77
N GLY A 200 39.45 17.52 24.59
CA GLY A 200 40.54 16.96 23.80
C GLY A 200 41.86 17.62 24.17
N MET A 201 42.79 16.84 24.71
CA MET A 201 44.00 17.36 25.35
C MET A 201 45.27 16.66 24.85
N ASN A 202 46.38 17.42 24.81
CA ASN A 202 47.74 16.97 24.47
C ASN A 202 47.85 16.12 23.19
N ASN A 203 46.95 16.31 22.22
CA ASN A 203 46.93 15.62 20.92
C ASN A 203 46.81 14.08 21.04
N LYS A 204 46.40 13.55 22.20
CA LYS A 204 46.52 12.11 22.50
C LYS A 204 45.36 11.52 23.29
N PHE A 205 44.53 12.32 23.92
CA PHE A 205 43.44 11.77 24.72
C PHE A 205 42.22 12.70 24.80
N LEU A 206 41.07 12.06 24.93
CA LEU A 206 39.82 12.67 25.35
C LEU A 206 39.65 12.40 26.85
N ARG A 207 39.54 13.46 27.65
CA ARG A 207 39.28 13.34 29.09
C ARG A 207 37.86 13.79 29.41
N ILE A 208 37.14 12.97 30.15
CA ILE A 208 35.80 13.31 30.66
C ILE A 208 35.93 13.70 32.13
N TYR A 209 35.32 14.82 32.49
CA TYR A 209 35.25 15.33 33.86
C TYR A 209 33.80 15.48 34.31
N ASP A 210 33.57 15.36 35.62
CA ASP A 210 32.31 15.72 36.27
C ASP A 210 32.43 17.13 36.82
N LEU A 211 31.46 17.99 36.57
CA LEU A 211 31.43 19.37 37.09
C LEU A 211 31.43 19.42 38.62
N ARG A 212 31.00 18.35 39.29
CA ARG A 212 30.93 18.24 40.75
C ARG A 212 32.24 17.77 41.37
N ASP A 213 33.09 17.07 40.61
CA ASP A 213 34.42 16.62 41.03
C ASP A 213 35.42 16.73 39.87
N ILE A 214 36.16 17.85 39.87
CA ILE A 214 37.14 18.21 38.85
C ILE A 214 38.57 17.77 39.20
N THR A 215 38.78 17.15 40.37
CA THR A 215 40.13 16.81 40.87
C THR A 215 40.83 15.77 39.99
N ARG A 216 40.06 14.88 39.35
CA ARG A 216 40.55 13.86 38.43
C ARG A 216 39.57 13.61 37.28
N PRO A 217 40.06 13.21 36.10
CA PRO A 217 39.18 12.77 35.03
C PRO A 217 38.44 11.49 35.43
N GLN A 218 37.14 11.44 35.18
CA GLN A 218 36.30 10.25 35.35
C GLN A 218 36.64 9.17 34.31
N SER A 219 37.08 9.59 33.12
CA SER A 219 37.42 8.69 32.02
C SER A 219 38.49 9.29 31.13
N ILE A 220 39.35 8.43 30.58
CA ILE A 220 40.40 8.81 29.63
C ILE A 220 40.34 7.85 28.44
N ALA A 221 39.99 8.36 27.27
CA ALA A 221 40.10 7.64 26.00
C ALA A 221 41.36 8.07 25.26
N TYR A 222 42.23 7.11 24.94
CA TYR A 222 43.45 7.36 24.16
C TYR A 222 43.12 7.41 22.67
N THR A 223 43.18 8.60 22.09
CA THR A 223 42.94 8.82 20.66
C THR A 223 43.63 10.09 20.19
N LYS A 224 44.05 10.10 18.92
CA LYS A 224 44.57 11.31 18.27
C LYS A 224 43.44 12.23 17.78
N ASN A 225 42.20 11.74 17.74
CA ASN A 225 41.03 12.48 17.25
C ASN A 225 40.51 13.45 18.32
N VAL A 226 41.25 14.55 18.55
CA VAL A 226 40.99 15.51 19.63
C VAL A 226 40.76 16.95 19.14
N TYR A 227 40.67 17.17 17.83
CA TYR A 227 40.62 18.52 17.25
C TYR A 227 39.19 19.09 17.14
N GLY A 228 38.19 18.22 17.06
CA GLY A 228 36.80 18.63 17.25
C GLY A 228 36.00 17.50 17.85
N ILE A 229 35.19 17.83 18.86
CA ILE A 229 34.34 16.89 19.59
C ILE A 229 32.92 17.44 19.56
N LYS A 230 31.95 16.57 19.27
CA LYS A 230 30.52 16.88 19.35
C LYS A 230 29.78 15.73 20.01
N VAL A 231 29.07 16.04 21.09
CA VAL A 231 28.18 15.12 21.80
C VAL A 231 26.82 15.13 21.08
N ASP A 232 26.19 13.97 20.95
CA ASP A 232 24.85 13.84 20.35
C ASP A 232 23.81 14.53 21.26
N PRO A 233 22.99 15.46 20.74
CA PRO A 233 22.00 16.20 21.51
C PRO A 233 20.85 15.33 22.03
N HIS A 234 20.55 14.20 21.38
CA HIS A 234 19.46 13.29 21.76
C HIS A 234 19.94 12.17 22.69
N PHE A 235 21.22 11.78 22.56
CA PHE A 235 21.80 10.64 23.28
C PHE A 235 23.14 11.00 23.90
N ASN A 236 23.16 11.39 25.18
CA ASN A 236 24.38 11.77 25.90
C ASN A 236 25.47 10.69 26.01
N HIS A 237 25.21 9.46 25.55
CA HIS A 237 26.20 8.39 25.50
C HIS A 237 26.94 8.35 24.16
N ARG A 238 26.65 9.25 23.21
CA ARG A 238 27.29 9.24 21.88
C ARG A 238 28.11 10.51 21.71
N LEU A 239 29.33 10.34 21.20
CA LEU A 239 30.17 11.46 20.81
C LEU A 239 30.93 11.13 19.53
N ALA A 240 31.10 12.14 18.70
CA ALA A 240 31.94 12.05 17.51
C ALA A 240 33.15 12.94 17.69
N SER A 241 34.32 12.46 17.27
CA SER A 241 35.54 13.28 17.26
C SER A 241 36.44 13.01 16.05
N PHE A 242 37.14 14.06 15.60
CA PHE A 242 38.01 13.99 14.42
C PHE A 242 39.42 14.51 14.70
N HIS A 243 40.36 14.14 13.84
CA HIS A 243 41.73 14.63 13.84
C HIS A 243 41.90 15.71 12.77
N GLU A 244 42.69 16.75 13.02
CA GLU A 244 42.93 17.81 12.04
C GLU A 244 43.53 17.24 10.76
N VAL A 245 44.72 16.63 10.77
CA VAL A 245 45.45 16.22 9.55
C VAL A 245 44.96 14.93 8.86
N ARG A 246 44.12 14.10 9.49
CA ARG A 246 43.80 12.75 8.98
C ARG A 246 42.49 12.75 8.19
N ASP A 247 42.37 11.74 7.34
CA ASP A 247 41.25 11.47 6.43
C ASP A 247 40.18 10.59 7.08
N TYR A 248 40.04 10.60 8.42
CA TYR A 248 39.00 9.84 9.11
C TYR A 248 38.55 10.54 10.40
N PHE A 249 37.33 10.25 10.83
CA PHE A 249 36.83 10.60 12.15
C PHE A 249 36.34 9.34 12.89
N SER A 250 36.37 9.38 14.21
CA SER A 250 35.98 8.26 15.05
C SER A 250 34.74 8.60 15.84
N TYR A 251 33.86 7.62 15.92
CA TYR A 251 32.63 7.63 16.67
C TYR A 251 32.83 6.78 17.93
N PHE A 252 32.54 7.39 19.07
CA PHE A 252 32.74 6.80 20.38
C PHE A 252 31.42 6.70 21.12
N TYR A 253 31.28 5.61 21.88
CA TYR A 253 30.16 5.38 22.77
C TYR A 253 30.65 5.48 24.21
N LYS A 254 29.93 6.24 25.02
CA LYS A 254 30.18 6.44 26.44
C LYS A 254 29.19 5.60 27.23
N PHE A 255 29.68 4.54 27.84
CA PHE A 255 28.87 3.73 28.74
C PHE A 255 28.67 4.46 30.08
N PHE A 256 27.45 4.88 30.38
CA PHE A 256 27.13 5.59 31.63
C PHE A 256 27.32 4.72 32.88
N ALA A 257 27.14 3.41 32.77
CA ALA A 257 27.29 2.48 33.90
C ALA A 257 28.75 2.25 34.30
N SER A 258 29.69 2.27 33.34
CA SER A 258 31.11 2.01 33.58
C SER A 258 31.99 3.25 33.45
N PHE A 259 31.41 4.40 33.08
CA PHE A 259 32.10 5.64 32.72
C PHE A 259 33.18 5.46 31.65
N THR A 260 33.19 4.34 30.92
CA THR A 260 34.18 4.08 29.86
C THR A 260 33.73 4.68 28.54
N VAL A 261 34.70 5.21 27.80
CA VAL A 261 34.52 5.62 26.41
C VAL A 261 35.15 4.55 25.54
N THR A 262 34.33 3.81 24.82
CA THR A 262 34.79 2.82 23.86
C THR A 262 34.75 3.41 22.46
N HIS A 263 35.75 3.06 21.67
CA HIS A 263 35.71 3.30 20.24
C HIS A 263 34.73 2.30 19.62
N VAL A 264 33.70 2.80 18.94
CA VAL A 264 32.68 1.94 18.32
C VAL A 264 32.84 1.86 16.81
N LEU A 265 33.14 2.98 16.16
CA LEU A 265 33.20 3.03 14.69
C LEU A 265 34.22 4.07 14.23
N THR A 266 34.95 3.78 13.16
CA THR A 266 35.74 4.78 12.43
C THR A 266 35.16 4.96 11.04
N LEU A 267 34.84 6.21 10.70
CA LEU A 267 34.34 6.61 9.38
C LEU A 267 35.47 7.30 8.62
N THR A 268 35.79 6.75 7.44
CA THR A 268 36.90 7.22 6.58
C THR A 268 36.38 8.15 5.49
N GLU A 269 37.21 9.11 5.13
CA GLU A 269 36.93 10.19 4.20
C GLU A 269 38.06 10.31 3.17
N SER A 270 37.79 10.92 2.03
CA SER A 270 38.81 11.09 0.99
C SER A 270 39.77 12.25 1.25
N LYS A 271 39.40 13.15 2.17
CA LYS A 271 40.13 14.38 2.49
C LYS A 271 40.03 14.66 3.98
N GLN A 272 40.88 15.56 4.43
CA GLN A 272 40.93 16.09 5.78
C GLN A 272 39.56 16.57 6.28
N VAL A 273 39.10 16.09 7.45
CA VAL A 273 37.84 16.55 8.07
C VAL A 273 38.04 17.95 8.65
N THR A 274 37.10 18.86 8.37
CA THR A 274 37.18 20.27 8.78
C THR A 274 36.08 20.70 9.73
N LYS A 275 34.89 20.06 9.68
CA LYS A 275 33.77 20.31 10.59
C LYS A 275 32.88 19.07 10.65
N ILE A 276 32.41 18.73 11.85
CA ILE A 276 31.34 17.76 12.07
C ILE A 276 30.26 18.38 12.94
N SER A 277 29.00 18.02 12.74
CA SER A 277 27.89 18.45 13.61
C SER A 277 26.73 17.48 13.57
N TRP A 278 26.24 17.10 14.76
CA TRP A 278 24.97 16.39 14.91
C TRP A 278 23.80 17.28 14.53
N SER A 279 22.76 16.69 13.97
CA SER A 279 21.46 17.36 13.83
C SER A 279 20.84 17.57 15.21
N PRO A 280 20.40 18.80 15.54
CA PRO A 280 19.72 19.09 16.81
C PRO A 280 18.29 18.54 16.86
N THR A 281 17.72 18.22 15.70
CA THR A 281 16.31 17.86 15.53
C THR A 281 16.11 16.39 15.15
N ARG A 282 17.10 15.79 14.45
CA ARG A 282 17.07 14.38 14.02
C ARG A 282 18.09 13.55 14.79
N SER A 283 17.60 12.52 15.47
CA SER A 283 18.44 11.58 16.21
C SER A 283 19.30 10.73 15.27
N GLY A 284 20.58 10.52 15.61
CA GLY A 284 21.48 9.65 14.85
C GLY A 284 22.05 10.24 13.56
N LEU A 285 21.65 11.47 13.17
CA LEU A 285 22.13 12.12 11.95
C LEU A 285 23.35 13.01 12.22
N LEU A 286 24.50 12.65 11.64
CA LEU A 286 25.77 13.38 11.74
C LEU A 286 26.18 13.94 10.38
N ALA A 287 26.44 15.25 10.29
CA ALA A 287 27.03 15.88 9.11
C ALA A 287 28.56 15.98 9.24
N CYS A 288 29.25 15.76 8.13
CA CYS A 288 30.70 15.85 7.97
C CYS A 288 31.06 16.72 6.76
N LEU A 289 32.00 17.65 6.95
CA LEU A 289 32.58 18.47 5.90
C LEU A 289 34.10 18.24 5.82
N THR A 290 34.58 17.95 4.62
CA THR A 290 36.01 17.77 4.34
C THR A 290 36.61 18.96 3.59
N LYS A 291 37.93 19.10 3.65
CA LYS A 291 38.65 20.26 3.11
C LYS A 291 38.48 20.39 1.60
N ASP A 292 38.21 21.60 1.12
CA ASP A 292 38.02 21.92 -0.30
C ASP A 292 36.99 21.00 -0.98
N SER A 293 35.95 20.58 -0.23
CA SER A 293 34.89 19.70 -0.71
C SER A 293 33.67 20.53 -1.14
N PRO A 294 33.07 20.26 -2.30
CA PRO A 294 31.79 20.86 -2.68
C PRO A 294 30.59 20.15 -2.03
N ILE A 295 30.83 19.08 -1.27
CA ILE A 295 29.79 18.25 -0.68
C ILE A 295 29.89 18.19 0.84
N ILE A 296 28.73 18.10 1.48
CA ILE A 296 28.54 17.74 2.88
C ILE A 296 28.04 16.30 2.90
N LYS A 297 28.73 15.42 3.62
CA LYS A 297 28.28 14.05 3.83
C LYS A 297 27.44 13.96 5.09
N LEU A 298 26.34 13.22 5.00
CA LEU A 298 25.43 12.92 6.10
C LEU A 298 25.51 11.44 6.40
N TYR A 299 25.69 11.12 7.67
CA TYR A 299 25.76 9.78 8.20
C TYR A 299 24.55 9.57 9.12
N ASP A 300 23.62 8.71 8.71
CA ASP A 300 22.53 8.25 9.56
C ASP A 300 22.99 6.98 10.28
N ILE A 301 23.30 7.12 11.57
CA ILE A 301 23.89 6.09 12.40
C ILE A 301 22.78 5.46 13.25
N GLN A 302 22.34 4.28 12.81
CA GLN A 302 21.34 3.47 13.51
C GLN A 302 22.04 2.48 14.42
N SER A 303 21.88 2.66 15.74
CA SER A 303 22.37 1.71 16.73
C SER A 303 21.21 1.12 17.52
N THR A 304 21.10 -0.20 17.54
CA THR A 304 20.08 -0.93 18.31
C THR A 304 20.34 -0.81 19.81
N PRO A 305 19.37 -0.38 20.62
CA PRO A 305 19.52 -0.30 22.08
C PRO A 305 19.35 -1.65 22.80
N VAL A 306 19.08 -2.75 22.06
CA VAL A 306 18.69 -4.05 22.63
C VAL A 306 19.59 -5.16 22.08
N GLY A 307 20.35 -5.81 22.97
CA GLY A 307 21.21 -6.96 22.66
C GLY A 307 22.70 -6.64 22.86
N SER A 308 23.45 -7.64 23.31
CA SER A 308 24.89 -7.64 23.63
C SER A 308 25.76 -6.62 22.86
N ASP A 309 26.74 -6.05 23.55
CA ASP A 309 27.76 -5.04 23.15
C ASP A 309 28.56 -5.32 21.84
N GLU A 310 28.14 -6.26 20.99
CA GLU A 310 28.89 -6.78 19.84
C GLU A 310 28.33 -6.41 18.46
N LEU A 311 27.17 -5.75 18.34
CA LEU A 311 26.64 -5.39 17.01
C LEU A 311 27.15 -4.02 16.54
N GLU A 312 27.90 -3.99 15.44
CA GLU A 312 28.32 -2.74 14.79
C GLU A 312 27.09 -1.93 14.33
N PRO A 313 27.06 -0.60 14.55
CA PRO A 313 25.94 0.23 14.14
C PRO A 313 25.82 0.26 12.61
N ALA A 314 24.59 0.17 12.10
CA ALA A 314 24.33 0.34 10.68
C ALA A 314 24.44 1.83 10.33
N VAL A 315 25.21 2.14 9.28
CA VAL A 315 25.44 3.51 8.83
C VAL A 315 24.96 3.69 7.40
N ILE A 316 24.07 4.65 7.20
CA ILE A 316 23.60 5.03 5.87
C ILE A 316 24.25 6.36 5.49
N GLU A 317 24.96 6.35 4.37
CA GLU A 317 25.61 7.54 3.84
C GLU A 317 24.70 8.28 2.86
N LYS A 318 24.68 9.60 2.97
CA LYS A 318 24.02 10.49 2.02
C LYS A 318 24.92 11.68 1.72
N ILE A 319 24.87 12.16 0.49
CA ILE A 319 25.63 13.33 0.04
C ILE A 319 24.67 14.48 -0.22
N VAL A 320 25.00 15.66 0.28
CA VAL A 320 24.32 16.91 -0.03
C VAL A 320 25.33 17.85 -0.69
N GLN A 321 24.96 18.41 -1.84
CA GLN A 321 25.75 19.41 -2.54
C GLN A 321 25.00 20.75 -2.48
N PRO A 322 25.43 21.70 -1.63
CA PRO A 322 24.70 22.94 -1.47
C PRO A 322 24.71 23.83 -2.71
N ILE A 323 25.90 24.05 -3.26
CA ILE A 323 26.13 24.90 -4.43
C ILE A 323 26.90 24.05 -5.44
N PRO A 324 26.38 23.86 -6.67
CA PRO A 324 27.08 23.13 -7.70
C PRO A 324 28.48 23.68 -7.95
N LEU A 325 29.49 22.80 -8.00
CA LEU A 325 30.89 23.09 -8.34
C LEU A 325 31.63 24.07 -7.41
N GLN A 326 31.04 24.53 -6.30
CA GLN A 326 31.70 25.39 -5.31
C GLN A 326 32.02 24.64 -4.03
N ALA A 327 33.20 24.87 -3.47
CA ALA A 327 33.57 24.32 -2.17
C ALA A 327 32.72 24.93 -1.05
N VAL A 328 32.45 24.13 -0.02
CA VAL A 328 31.76 24.56 1.19
C VAL A 328 32.81 24.90 2.26
N ALA A 329 32.74 26.11 2.80
CA ALA A 329 33.61 26.56 3.89
C ALA A 329 33.08 26.11 5.26
N SER A 330 31.76 26.19 5.45
CA SER A 330 31.08 25.77 6.67
C SER A 330 29.59 25.54 6.45
N PHE A 331 28.95 24.91 7.43
CA PHE A 331 27.51 24.66 7.48
C PHE A 331 26.99 24.72 8.92
N ASP A 332 25.69 24.91 9.08
CA ASP A 332 25.01 24.76 10.37
C ASP A 332 23.56 24.29 10.22
N TRP A 333 23.09 23.52 11.20
CA TRP A 333 21.74 22.96 11.21
C TRP A 333 20.73 23.99 11.72
N HIS A 334 19.53 23.96 11.17
CA HIS A 334 18.44 24.75 11.72
C HIS A 334 18.04 24.23 13.11
N PRO A 335 17.76 25.09 14.11
CA PRO A 335 17.52 24.67 15.49
C PRO A 335 16.19 23.91 15.68
N SER A 336 15.15 24.22 14.88
CA SER A 336 13.80 23.64 15.02
C SER A 336 13.29 22.86 13.80
N ASP A 337 13.48 23.34 12.56
CA ASP A 337 13.18 22.60 11.33
C ASP A 337 14.08 21.37 11.12
N GLU A 338 13.45 20.18 11.07
CA GLU A 338 14.11 18.87 10.97
C GLU A 338 14.94 18.68 9.69
N ASN A 339 14.55 19.35 8.60
CA ASN A 339 15.12 19.07 7.27
C ASN A 339 15.88 20.27 6.71
N ARG A 340 16.27 21.25 7.53
CA ARG A 340 16.87 22.49 7.04
C ARG A 340 18.31 22.69 7.51
N MET A 341 19.16 23.14 6.59
CA MET A 341 20.57 23.42 6.85
C MET A 341 21.01 24.67 6.07
N LEU A 342 21.83 25.51 6.70
CA LEU A 342 22.55 26.58 6.01
C LEU A 342 23.97 26.14 5.69
N SER A 343 24.49 26.64 4.57
CA SER A 343 25.89 26.47 4.18
C SER A 343 26.46 27.76 3.64
N ILE A 344 27.78 27.92 3.78
CA ILE A 344 28.53 29.06 3.26
C ILE A 344 29.75 28.57 2.47
N SER A 345 30.02 29.19 1.34
CA SER A 345 31.22 28.96 0.52
C SER A 345 32.40 29.85 0.97
N PRO A 346 33.65 29.52 0.59
CA PRO A 346 34.80 30.40 0.84
C PRO A 346 34.66 31.79 0.21
N THR A 347 33.84 31.93 -0.83
CA THR A 347 33.50 33.19 -1.50
C THR A 347 32.32 33.91 -0.85
N ALA A 348 31.94 33.54 0.39
CA ALA A 348 30.84 34.11 1.16
C ALA A 348 29.43 33.98 0.54
N ALA A 349 29.24 33.08 -0.42
CA ALA A 349 27.91 32.74 -0.92
C ALA A 349 27.21 31.79 0.07
N VAL A 350 25.99 32.16 0.49
CA VAL A 350 25.17 31.39 1.44
C VAL A 350 24.07 30.65 0.70
N LYS A 351 23.82 29.40 1.09
CA LYS A 351 22.72 28.58 0.55
C LYS A 351 21.92 27.95 1.67
N ASP A 352 20.60 28.11 1.58
CA ASP A 352 19.61 27.44 2.42
C ASP A 352 19.09 26.17 1.71
N LEU A 353 19.20 25.04 2.41
CA LEU A 353 19.01 23.70 1.88
C LEU A 353 17.93 22.96 2.64
N ARG A 354 17.05 22.30 1.90
CA ARG A 354 16.10 21.33 2.44
C ARG A 354 16.56 19.90 2.13
N ILE A 355 16.85 19.13 3.17
CA ILE A 355 17.38 17.78 3.13
C ILE A 355 16.22 16.80 3.33
N PHE A 356 15.68 16.26 2.24
CA PHE A 356 14.59 15.28 2.31
C PHE A 356 15.07 13.88 2.74
N GLU A 357 14.27 13.17 3.50
CA GLU A 357 14.51 11.76 3.80
C GLU A 357 14.23 10.87 2.58
N ARG A 358 14.78 9.65 2.58
CA ARG A 358 14.27 8.61 1.68
C ARG A 358 12.92 8.17 2.25
N ILE A 359 11.85 8.55 1.56
CA ILE A 359 10.50 8.16 1.95
C ILE A 359 10.32 6.70 1.55
N ALA A 360 10.25 5.81 2.55
CA ALA A 360 9.77 4.46 2.33
C ALA A 360 8.25 4.52 2.16
N ILE A 361 7.76 3.86 1.12
CA ILE A 361 6.36 3.84 0.73
C ILE A 361 5.90 2.38 0.77
N ASP A 362 4.72 2.13 1.31
CA ASP A 362 4.09 0.81 1.32
C ASP A 362 2.62 0.90 0.87
N TRP A 363 2.17 -0.13 0.16
CA TRP A 363 0.82 -0.23 -0.40
C TRP A 363 0.04 -1.29 0.36
N SER A 364 -1.13 -0.91 0.90
CA SER A 364 -2.02 -1.86 1.53
C SER A 364 -2.85 -2.62 0.49
N ALA A 365 -3.25 -3.84 0.83
CA ALA A 365 -4.19 -4.64 0.04
C ALA A 365 -5.59 -4.00 -0.09
N ASP A 366 -5.91 -3.02 0.76
CA ASP A 366 -7.13 -2.21 0.71
C ASP A 366 -6.90 -0.84 0.05
N VAL A 367 -5.92 -0.73 -0.87
CA VAL A 367 -5.71 0.45 -1.74
C VAL A 367 -5.29 1.72 -0.97
N HIS A 368 -4.62 1.55 0.17
CA HIS A 368 -4.04 2.67 0.91
C HIS A 368 -2.55 2.77 0.65
N LEU A 369 -2.08 3.99 0.44
CA LEU A 369 -0.66 4.28 0.35
C LEU A 369 -0.19 4.84 1.69
N THR A 370 0.81 4.21 2.29
CA THR A 370 1.40 4.65 3.57
C THR A 370 2.86 5.04 3.39
N TRP A 371 3.30 6.06 4.11
CA TRP A 371 4.70 6.47 4.10
C TRP A 371 5.11 7.17 5.39
N GLY A 372 6.40 7.07 5.71
CA GLY A 372 7.02 7.82 6.81
C GLY A 372 7.30 9.27 6.42
N CYS A 373 7.01 10.20 7.32
CA CYS A 373 7.34 11.62 7.19
C CYS A 373 7.86 12.12 8.55
N GLY A 374 9.18 12.00 8.76
CA GLY A 374 9.79 12.27 10.07
C GLY A 374 9.22 11.34 11.14
N ARG A 375 8.65 11.91 12.21
CA ARG A 375 8.00 11.15 13.30
C ARG A 375 6.56 10.72 13.00
N LEU A 376 6.00 11.10 11.86
CA LEU A 376 4.61 10.83 11.51
C LEU A 376 4.53 9.73 10.44
N THR A 377 3.62 8.78 10.63
CA THR A 377 3.18 7.90 9.53
C THR A 377 2.00 8.57 8.86
N LYS A 378 2.13 8.84 7.56
CA LYS A 378 1.03 9.35 6.73
C LYS A 378 0.41 8.20 5.95
N GLN A 379 -0.90 8.31 5.73
CA GLN A 379 -1.68 7.37 4.94
C GLN A 379 -2.65 8.16 4.07
N ILE A 380 -2.87 7.68 2.85
CA ILE A 380 -3.89 8.19 1.95
C ILE A 380 -4.69 7.03 1.36
N ASN A 381 -6.00 7.19 1.25
CA ASN A 381 -6.88 6.25 0.57
C ASN A 381 -6.94 6.66 -0.91
N CYS A 382 -6.42 5.81 -1.80
CA CYS A 382 -6.32 6.17 -3.22
C CYS A 382 -7.67 6.08 -3.94
N VAL A 383 -8.67 5.39 -3.37
CA VAL A 383 -10.03 5.28 -3.95
C VAL A 383 -10.78 6.62 -3.87
N GLN A 384 -10.49 7.45 -2.85
CA GLN A 384 -11.14 8.75 -2.68
C GLN A 384 -10.64 9.82 -3.67
N LEU A 385 -9.54 9.55 -4.39
CA LEU A 385 -8.89 10.54 -5.24
C LEU A 385 -9.31 10.47 -6.72
N CYS A 386 -10.00 9.40 -7.15
CA CYS A 386 -10.21 9.16 -8.56
C CYS A 386 -11.54 8.43 -8.83
N GLU A 387 -12.47 9.07 -9.53
CA GLU A 387 -13.70 8.43 -10.02
C GLU A 387 -13.40 7.26 -10.97
N GLU A 388 -12.29 7.33 -11.71
CA GLU A 388 -11.81 6.27 -12.62
C GLU A 388 -11.32 5.03 -11.86
N ALA A 389 -10.93 5.15 -10.58
CA ALA A 389 -10.54 3.99 -9.77
C ALA A 389 -11.71 3.02 -9.58
N ALA A 390 -12.96 3.49 -9.66
CA ALA A 390 -14.14 2.64 -9.55
C ALA A 390 -14.24 1.60 -10.69
N ASP A 391 -13.50 1.81 -11.78
CA ASP A 391 -13.46 0.95 -12.96
C ASP A 391 -12.38 -0.15 -12.89
N ASP A 392 -11.47 -0.06 -11.92
CA ASP A 392 -10.41 -1.04 -11.73
C ASP A 392 -10.97 -2.44 -11.47
N ILE A 393 -10.35 -3.45 -12.11
CA ILE A 393 -10.83 -4.83 -12.04
C ILE A 393 -10.81 -5.40 -10.62
N SER A 394 -9.86 -5.00 -9.77
CA SER A 394 -9.80 -5.45 -8.38
C SER A 394 -11.01 -4.97 -7.59
N ILE A 395 -11.47 -3.73 -7.84
CA ILE A 395 -12.66 -3.16 -7.21
C ILE A 395 -13.93 -3.80 -7.78
N ARG A 396 -14.01 -4.01 -9.09
CA ARG A 396 -15.12 -4.74 -9.73
C ARG A 396 -15.26 -6.14 -9.14
N MET A 397 -14.16 -6.89 -9.03
CA MET A 397 -14.14 -8.24 -8.43
C MET A 397 -14.60 -8.22 -6.97
N LYS A 398 -14.09 -7.27 -6.16
CA LYS A 398 -14.50 -7.10 -4.76
C LYS A 398 -16.00 -6.81 -4.65
N ARG A 399 -16.54 -5.93 -5.50
CA ARG A 399 -17.97 -5.58 -5.56
C ARG A 399 -18.83 -6.78 -5.96
N ARG A 400 -18.40 -7.56 -6.96
CA ARG A 400 -19.08 -8.79 -7.39
C ARG A 400 -19.08 -9.85 -6.29
N ALA A 401 -17.95 -10.04 -5.59
CA ALA A 401 -17.85 -10.99 -4.48
C ALA A 401 -18.80 -10.60 -3.32
N LEU A 402 -18.89 -9.31 -2.96
CA LEU A 402 -19.83 -8.83 -1.94
C LEU A 402 -21.30 -9.09 -2.31
N LYS A 403 -21.60 -9.13 -3.62
CA LYS A 403 -22.94 -9.42 -4.14
C LYS A 403 -23.22 -10.92 -4.32
N GLY A 404 -22.27 -11.81 -4.02
CA GLY A 404 -22.41 -13.26 -4.19
C GLY A 404 -22.34 -13.74 -5.66
N TYR A 405 -21.74 -12.96 -6.56
CA TYR A 405 -21.55 -13.35 -7.96
C TYR A 405 -20.84 -14.71 -8.11
N GLY A 406 -21.41 -15.59 -8.95
CA GLY A 406 -20.93 -16.94 -9.26
C GLY A 406 -21.19 -18.00 -8.19
N LEU A 407 -21.94 -17.66 -7.13
CA LEU A 407 -22.28 -18.57 -6.03
C LEU A 407 -23.78 -18.92 -5.97
N TYR A 408 -24.51 -18.63 -7.04
CA TYR A 408 -25.93 -18.97 -7.15
C TYR A 408 -26.10 -20.32 -7.85
N ASP A 409 -27.05 -21.13 -7.37
CA ASP A 409 -27.38 -22.43 -7.96
C ASP A 409 -27.78 -22.31 -9.45
N GLU A 410 -28.50 -21.24 -9.77
CA GLU A 410 -29.01 -20.96 -11.11
C GLU A 410 -28.13 -19.92 -11.84
N PRO A 411 -27.47 -20.27 -12.97
CA PRO A 411 -26.52 -19.36 -13.65
C PRO A 411 -27.11 -18.02 -14.11
N TRP A 412 -28.40 -17.96 -14.43
CA TRP A 412 -29.07 -16.72 -14.86
C TRP A 412 -29.03 -15.62 -13.79
N GLN A 413 -28.90 -15.98 -12.51
CA GLN A 413 -28.79 -15.01 -11.42
C GLN A 413 -27.47 -14.24 -11.47
N ASN A 414 -26.40 -14.85 -12.00
CA ASN A 414 -25.10 -14.20 -12.20
C ASN A 414 -25.20 -13.03 -13.19
N ILE A 415 -26.08 -13.13 -14.20
CA ILE A 415 -26.27 -12.10 -15.23
C ILE A 415 -26.66 -10.73 -14.63
N LYS A 416 -27.42 -10.73 -13.53
CA LYS A 416 -27.85 -9.50 -12.84
C LYS A 416 -26.68 -8.67 -12.29
N HIS A 417 -25.53 -9.29 -12.07
CA HIS A 417 -24.35 -8.66 -11.47
C HIS A 417 -23.31 -8.20 -12.49
N VAL A 418 -23.51 -8.53 -13.77
CA VAL A 418 -22.59 -8.24 -14.89
C VAL A 418 -23.31 -7.57 -16.07
N THR A 419 -24.33 -6.73 -15.79
CA THR A 419 -25.13 -6.06 -16.82
C THR A 419 -24.31 -5.16 -17.74
N ASP A 420 -23.27 -4.53 -17.20
CA ASP A 420 -22.40 -3.60 -17.91
C ASP A 420 -21.25 -4.32 -18.65
N GLU A 421 -21.22 -5.66 -18.59
CA GLU A 421 -20.11 -6.49 -19.05
C GLU A 421 -20.62 -7.59 -19.99
N PRO A 422 -20.84 -7.26 -21.28
CA PRO A 422 -21.57 -8.12 -22.21
C PRO A 422 -20.92 -9.50 -22.39
N ARG A 423 -19.59 -9.58 -22.35
CA ARG A 423 -18.83 -10.84 -22.47
C ARG A 423 -19.08 -11.80 -21.31
N LEU A 424 -19.16 -11.28 -20.08
CA LEU A 424 -19.47 -12.09 -18.89
C LEU A 424 -20.93 -12.51 -18.89
N ARG A 425 -21.84 -11.64 -19.32
CA ARG A 425 -23.24 -12.01 -19.52
C ARG A 425 -23.36 -13.19 -20.50
N ASN A 426 -22.67 -13.14 -21.63
CA ASN A 426 -22.71 -14.21 -22.64
C ASN A 426 -22.15 -15.54 -22.13
N LEU A 427 -21.10 -15.50 -21.29
CA LEU A 427 -20.60 -16.68 -20.58
C LEU A 427 -21.70 -17.38 -19.79
N TRP A 428 -22.39 -16.65 -18.90
CA TRP A 428 -23.47 -17.21 -18.08
C TRP A 428 -24.70 -17.62 -18.88
N THR A 429 -25.04 -16.88 -19.95
CA THR A 429 -26.11 -17.27 -20.88
C THR A 429 -25.79 -18.58 -21.60
N THR A 430 -24.52 -18.81 -21.95
CA THR A 430 -24.09 -20.06 -22.60
C THR A 430 -24.25 -21.25 -21.64
N GLU A 431 -23.85 -21.09 -20.38
CA GLU A 431 -24.07 -22.13 -19.35
C GLU A 431 -25.57 -22.39 -19.10
N GLU A 432 -26.39 -21.35 -19.02
CA GLU A 432 -27.84 -21.46 -18.87
C GLU A 432 -28.50 -22.22 -20.03
N ASN A 433 -28.21 -21.83 -21.27
CA ASN A 433 -28.76 -22.49 -22.46
C ASN A 433 -28.44 -23.99 -22.48
N GLN A 434 -27.26 -24.36 -21.97
CA GLN A 434 -26.83 -25.75 -21.93
C GLN A 434 -27.55 -26.55 -20.86
N LEU A 435 -27.79 -25.98 -19.66
CA LEU A 435 -28.61 -26.59 -18.62
C LEU A 435 -30.05 -26.82 -19.11
N VAL A 436 -30.61 -25.85 -19.84
CA VAL A 436 -31.95 -25.99 -20.44
C VAL A 436 -31.97 -27.09 -21.50
N ALA A 437 -30.95 -27.19 -22.36
CA ALA A 437 -30.85 -28.22 -23.39
C ALA A 437 -30.69 -29.63 -22.81
N THR A 438 -29.95 -29.78 -21.70
CA THR A 438 -29.78 -31.08 -21.02
C THR A 438 -31.01 -31.50 -20.24
N SER A 439 -31.73 -30.56 -19.61
CA SER A 439 -32.96 -30.84 -18.86
C SER A 439 -34.17 -31.20 -19.75
N THR A 440 -34.27 -30.65 -20.97
CA THR A 440 -35.33 -31.02 -21.94
C THR A 440 -35.20 -32.45 -22.45
N VAL A 441 -33.99 -32.99 -22.57
CA VAL A 441 -33.74 -34.39 -22.95
C VAL A 441 -34.24 -35.37 -21.86
N VAL A 442 -34.18 -34.99 -20.59
CA VAL A 442 -34.64 -35.82 -19.46
C VAL A 442 -36.18 -35.93 -19.44
N ALA A 443 -36.91 -34.94 -19.96
CA ALA A 443 -38.37 -34.89 -19.94
C ALA A 443 -39.06 -35.83 -20.97
N LEU A 444 -38.32 -36.38 -21.95
CA LEU A 444 -38.87 -37.19 -23.05
C LEU A 444 -38.71 -38.72 -22.88
N GLY A 445 -38.28 -39.21 -21.72
CA GLY A 445 -38.15 -40.64 -21.36
C GLY A 445 -36.77 -41.24 -21.70
N THR A 446 -36.14 -42.13 -20.94
CA THR A 446 -36.52 -43.04 -19.83
C THR A 446 -35.34 -43.18 -18.86
N THR A 447 -35.49 -42.75 -17.59
CA THR A 447 -34.96 -43.28 -16.29
C THR A 447 -34.86 -42.16 -15.23
N PRO A 448 -35.18 -42.41 -13.93
CA PRO A 448 -35.07 -41.42 -12.84
C PRO A 448 -33.63 -41.27 -12.31
N PRO A 449 -33.33 -40.29 -11.42
CA PRO A 449 -32.22 -39.35 -11.63
C PRO A 449 -30.94 -39.67 -10.86
N ILE A 450 -29.82 -39.58 -11.57
CA ILE A 450 -28.60 -38.95 -11.04
C ILE A 450 -28.05 -38.15 -12.22
N PRO A 451 -28.06 -36.81 -12.20
CA PRO A 451 -27.38 -36.05 -13.25
C PRO A 451 -25.88 -36.29 -13.05
N ALA A 452 -25.33 -37.31 -13.72
CA ALA A 452 -23.91 -37.32 -13.97
C ALA A 452 -23.64 -36.10 -14.86
N ALA A 453 -23.19 -35.03 -14.21
CA ALA A 453 -22.57 -33.83 -14.76
C ALA A 453 -21.95 -34.13 -16.14
N THR A 454 -22.71 -33.87 -17.22
CA THR A 454 -22.17 -34.02 -18.56
C THR A 454 -21.32 -32.78 -18.82
N PRO A 455 -20.06 -32.94 -19.28
CA PRO A 455 -19.18 -31.82 -19.53
C PRO A 455 -19.86 -30.80 -20.45
N LEU A 456 -19.63 -29.51 -20.16
CA LEU A 456 -20.14 -28.43 -21.01
C LEU A 456 -19.41 -28.47 -22.37
N TYR A 457 -19.91 -29.24 -23.34
CA TYR A 457 -19.32 -29.30 -24.69
C TYR A 457 -19.69 -28.08 -25.53
N GLY A 458 -18.69 -27.47 -26.17
CA GLY A 458 -18.90 -26.38 -27.12
C GLY A 458 -19.24 -26.87 -28.53
N VAL A 459 -19.63 -25.93 -29.39
CA VAL A 459 -20.02 -26.20 -30.78
C VAL A 459 -18.94 -26.97 -31.56
N LYS A 460 -17.65 -26.68 -31.32
CA LYS A 460 -16.54 -27.39 -31.98
C LYS A 460 -16.58 -28.90 -31.70
N GLN A 461 -16.76 -29.28 -30.43
CA GLN A 461 -16.81 -30.68 -30.03
C GLN A 461 -18.10 -31.37 -30.51
N ILE A 462 -19.23 -30.65 -30.50
CA ILE A 462 -20.52 -31.17 -30.97
C ILE A 462 -20.46 -31.49 -32.47
N LEU A 463 -19.85 -30.61 -33.27
CA LEU A 463 -19.69 -30.82 -34.70
C LEU A 463 -18.69 -31.93 -35.04
N ASN A 464 -17.64 -32.09 -34.22
CA ASN A 464 -16.57 -33.09 -34.42
C ASN A 464 -16.85 -34.46 -33.77
N GLY A 465 -18.09 -34.77 -33.40
CA GLY A 465 -18.47 -35.98 -32.62
C GLY A 465 -17.85 -37.31 -33.11
N THR A 466 -17.97 -38.37 -32.29
CA THR A 466 -17.22 -39.66 -32.30
C THR A 466 -16.87 -40.37 -33.62
N SER A 467 -17.45 -39.98 -34.76
CA SER A 467 -17.19 -40.55 -36.10
C SER A 467 -16.51 -39.59 -37.09
N GLY A 468 -16.26 -38.33 -36.74
CA GLY A 468 -15.49 -37.37 -37.54
C GLY A 468 -16.15 -36.86 -38.83
N ASP A 469 -17.30 -37.41 -39.24
CA ASP A 469 -18.05 -36.97 -40.43
C ASP A 469 -19.42 -36.36 -40.03
N LEU A 470 -19.63 -35.07 -40.31
CA LEU A 470 -20.89 -34.33 -40.09
C LEU A 470 -22.09 -34.79 -40.94
N ARG A 471 -21.85 -35.63 -41.96
CA ARG A 471 -22.79 -36.21 -42.97
C ARG A 471 -24.15 -35.53 -43.03
N SER A 472 -24.17 -34.27 -43.42
CA SER A 472 -25.42 -33.51 -43.32
C SER A 472 -26.31 -33.65 -44.55
N GLU A 473 -27.61 -33.64 -44.28
CA GLU A 473 -28.66 -33.63 -45.29
C GLU A 473 -28.80 -32.22 -45.88
N VAL A 474 -28.96 -32.14 -47.20
CA VAL A 474 -29.20 -30.87 -47.90
C VAL A 474 -30.70 -30.65 -48.02
N ASP A 475 -31.19 -29.54 -47.49
CA ASP A 475 -32.58 -29.10 -47.54
C ASP A 475 -32.69 -27.79 -48.35
N TYR A 476 -33.89 -27.46 -48.83
CA TYR A 476 -34.14 -26.26 -49.63
C TYR A 476 -35.31 -25.50 -49.04
N TRP A 477 -35.00 -24.43 -48.31
CA TRP A 477 -36.00 -23.63 -47.61
C TRP A 477 -36.59 -22.55 -48.51
N GLN A 478 -37.92 -22.46 -48.49
CA GLN A 478 -38.70 -21.45 -49.20
C GLN A 478 -38.98 -20.24 -48.31
N TRP A 479 -39.21 -19.09 -48.94
CA TRP A 479 -39.65 -17.88 -48.25
C TRP A 479 -41.03 -18.08 -47.64
N HIS A 480 -41.16 -17.87 -46.33
CA HIS A 480 -42.40 -18.07 -45.62
C HIS A 480 -43.39 -16.92 -45.86
N GLY A 481 -44.63 -17.29 -46.17
CA GLY A 481 -45.74 -16.34 -46.33
C GLY A 481 -45.72 -15.53 -47.63
N ILE A 482 -44.91 -15.87 -48.64
CA ILE A 482 -44.93 -15.22 -49.95
C ILE A 482 -45.18 -16.30 -51.01
N GLU A 483 -46.44 -16.43 -51.45
CA GLU A 483 -46.82 -17.39 -52.48
C GLU A 483 -46.51 -16.84 -53.88
N GLY A 484 -45.59 -17.51 -54.58
CA GLY A 484 -45.30 -17.27 -55.99
C GLY A 484 -43.95 -17.85 -56.41
N TYR A 485 -43.87 -18.42 -57.62
CA TYR A 485 -42.68 -19.02 -58.26
C TYR A 485 -41.51 -18.04 -58.50
N LYS A 486 -41.48 -16.88 -57.84
CA LYS A 486 -40.54 -15.77 -58.09
C LYS A 486 -39.31 -15.73 -57.16
N PHE A 487 -39.31 -16.50 -56.08
CA PHE A 487 -38.19 -16.55 -55.15
C PHE A 487 -37.57 -17.95 -55.12
N ARG A 488 -36.25 -18.05 -55.28
CA ARG A 488 -35.52 -19.32 -55.21
C ARG A 488 -35.48 -19.81 -53.76
N ALA A 489 -35.61 -21.13 -53.61
CA ALA A 489 -35.30 -21.78 -52.36
C ALA A 489 -33.81 -21.59 -52.01
N ARG A 490 -33.52 -21.33 -50.74
CA ARG A 490 -32.14 -21.26 -50.24
C ARG A 490 -31.72 -22.64 -49.76
N LYS A 491 -30.52 -23.06 -50.17
CA LYS A 491 -29.89 -24.31 -49.76
C LYS A 491 -29.49 -24.20 -48.29
N THR A 492 -29.97 -25.12 -47.47
CA THR A 492 -29.64 -25.25 -46.05
C THR A 492 -29.11 -26.65 -45.77
N PHE A 493 -28.42 -26.81 -44.64
CA PHE A 493 -27.88 -28.08 -44.23
C PHE A 493 -28.40 -28.48 -42.85
N LYS A 494 -28.71 -29.78 -42.69
CA LYS A 494 -29.28 -30.33 -41.46
C LYS A 494 -28.51 -31.56 -40.98
N SER A 495 -28.22 -31.59 -39.70
CA SER A 495 -27.77 -32.79 -38.98
C SER A 495 -28.13 -32.65 -37.50
N GLU A 496 -28.07 -33.76 -36.75
CA GLU A 496 -28.29 -33.72 -35.30
C GLU A 496 -27.28 -32.79 -34.60
N ALA A 497 -26.01 -32.84 -35.01
CA ALA A 497 -24.96 -31.98 -34.49
C ALA A 497 -25.24 -30.49 -34.76
N ARG A 498 -25.72 -30.15 -35.98
CA ARG A 498 -26.12 -28.78 -36.33
C ARG A 498 -27.33 -28.30 -35.52
N SER A 499 -28.33 -29.16 -35.31
CA SER A 499 -29.50 -28.82 -34.48
C SER A 499 -29.09 -28.51 -33.04
N LYS A 500 -28.21 -29.33 -32.45
CA LYS A 500 -27.65 -29.08 -31.11
C LYS A 500 -26.82 -27.79 -31.04
N ALA A 501 -25.99 -27.53 -32.06
CA ALA A 501 -25.22 -26.29 -32.15
C ALA A 501 -26.13 -25.06 -32.26
N LEU A 502 -27.23 -25.15 -33.01
CA LEU A 502 -28.24 -24.09 -33.10
C LEU A 502 -28.91 -23.85 -31.74
N GLU A 503 -29.30 -24.91 -31.04
CA GLU A 503 -29.91 -24.81 -29.70
C GLU A 503 -28.99 -24.11 -28.70
N LEU A 504 -27.68 -24.41 -28.70
CA LEU A 504 -26.69 -23.70 -27.87
C LEU A 504 -26.59 -22.22 -28.21
N CYS A 505 -26.73 -21.86 -29.49
CA CYS A 505 -26.78 -20.47 -29.94
C CYS A 505 -28.09 -19.77 -29.56
N GLY A 506 -29.06 -20.48 -28.96
CA GLY A 506 -30.41 -19.98 -28.70
C GLY A 506 -31.33 -19.97 -29.93
N TRP A 507 -30.89 -20.62 -31.02
CA TRP A 507 -31.62 -20.78 -32.27
C TRP A 507 -32.28 -22.16 -32.35
N ALA A 508 -33.18 -22.35 -33.32
CA ALA A 508 -33.78 -23.64 -33.59
C ALA A 508 -33.92 -23.86 -35.10
N TYR A 509 -33.78 -25.11 -35.53
CA TYR A 509 -34.00 -25.51 -36.92
C TYR A 509 -35.50 -25.52 -37.30
N ASP A 510 -36.42 -25.42 -36.33
CA ASP A 510 -37.86 -25.60 -36.58
C ASP A 510 -38.50 -24.48 -37.42
N LYS A 511 -39.40 -24.88 -38.34
CA LYS A 511 -39.90 -24.06 -39.46
C LYS A 511 -40.74 -22.86 -39.01
N GLU A 512 -41.44 -22.94 -37.87
CA GLU A 512 -42.37 -21.89 -37.46
C GLU A 512 -42.25 -21.45 -36.00
N SER A 513 -42.25 -22.36 -35.03
CA SER A 513 -42.55 -22.03 -33.63
C SER A 513 -41.38 -21.37 -32.85
N ALA A 514 -40.23 -22.04 -32.78
CA ALA A 514 -39.12 -21.63 -31.92
C ALA A 514 -38.39 -20.37 -32.43
N SER A 515 -38.24 -20.22 -33.75
CA SER A 515 -37.66 -19.00 -34.33
C SER A 515 -38.56 -17.78 -34.13
N LEU A 516 -39.90 -17.94 -34.11
CA LEU A 516 -40.82 -16.85 -33.75
C LEU A 516 -40.71 -16.46 -32.28
N GLN A 517 -40.58 -17.43 -31.37
CA GLN A 517 -40.38 -17.15 -29.94
C GLN A 517 -39.09 -16.36 -29.68
N LEU A 518 -38.00 -16.66 -30.38
CA LEU A 518 -36.76 -15.87 -30.29
C LEU A 518 -36.96 -14.43 -30.78
N ILE A 519 -37.61 -14.25 -31.94
CA ILE A 519 -37.90 -12.92 -32.50
C ILE A 519 -38.80 -12.11 -31.54
N GLU A 520 -39.83 -12.72 -30.96
CA GLU A 520 -40.72 -12.07 -29.99
C GLU A 520 -40.01 -11.70 -28.69
N ARG A 521 -39.07 -12.52 -28.21
CA ARG A 521 -38.23 -12.17 -27.04
C ARG A 521 -37.35 -10.95 -27.34
N LEU A 522 -36.68 -10.94 -28.49
CA LEU A 522 -35.83 -9.82 -28.89
C LEU A 522 -36.60 -8.51 -29.11
N GLU A 523 -37.85 -8.60 -29.58
CA GLU A 523 -38.74 -7.44 -29.66
C GLU A 523 -39.12 -6.88 -28.28
N LYS A 524 -39.32 -7.75 -27.28
CA LYS A 524 -39.56 -7.33 -25.88
C LYS A 524 -38.33 -6.68 -25.27
N ASP A 525 -37.14 -7.18 -25.60
CA ASP A 525 -35.86 -6.63 -25.16
C ASP A 525 -35.42 -5.39 -25.97
N ALA A 526 -36.31 -4.83 -26.80
CA ALA A 526 -36.08 -3.67 -27.67
C ALA A 526 -34.90 -3.83 -28.67
N SER A 527 -34.48 -5.06 -28.95
CA SER A 527 -33.39 -5.40 -29.86
C SER A 527 -33.89 -5.63 -31.29
N TYR A 528 -34.55 -4.60 -31.86
CA TYR A 528 -35.30 -4.71 -33.11
C TYR A 528 -34.44 -5.04 -34.35
N GLU A 529 -33.21 -4.50 -34.43
CA GLU A 529 -32.31 -4.74 -35.56
C GLU A 529 -31.89 -6.21 -35.65
N ARG A 530 -31.52 -6.79 -34.50
CA ARG A 530 -31.19 -8.21 -34.36
C ARG A 530 -32.40 -9.09 -34.67
N ALA A 531 -33.57 -8.77 -34.10
CA ALA A 531 -34.81 -9.48 -34.37
C ALA A 531 -35.17 -9.51 -35.86
N ALA A 532 -35.05 -8.38 -36.55
CA ALA A 532 -35.30 -8.28 -37.99
C ALA A 532 -34.29 -9.09 -38.81
N ALA A 533 -33.01 -9.07 -38.44
CA ALA A 533 -31.98 -9.86 -39.11
C ALA A 533 -32.21 -11.37 -38.97
N ILE A 534 -32.53 -11.85 -37.77
CA ILE A 534 -32.86 -13.26 -37.52
C ILE A 534 -34.12 -13.67 -38.31
N ALA A 535 -35.12 -12.80 -38.42
CA ALA A 535 -36.29 -13.03 -39.25
C ALA A 535 -35.93 -13.16 -40.75
N ILE A 536 -34.95 -12.39 -41.25
CA ILE A 536 -34.44 -12.56 -42.62
C ILE A 536 -33.65 -13.87 -42.79
N PHE A 537 -32.77 -14.19 -41.84
CA PHE A 537 -31.96 -15.40 -41.88
C PHE A 537 -32.81 -16.68 -41.78
N SER A 538 -33.99 -16.59 -41.18
CA SER A 538 -35.01 -17.66 -41.15
C SER A 538 -36.01 -17.61 -42.32
N LEU A 539 -35.75 -16.77 -43.34
CA LEU A 539 -36.58 -16.59 -44.55
C LEU A 539 -38.02 -16.10 -44.30
N LYS A 540 -38.21 -15.33 -43.22
CA LYS A 540 -39.50 -14.72 -42.82
C LYS A 540 -39.53 -13.22 -43.15
N LEU A 541 -39.43 -12.88 -44.45
CA LEU A 541 -39.35 -11.49 -44.94
C LEU A 541 -40.47 -10.58 -44.41
N ARG A 542 -41.72 -11.07 -44.41
CA ARG A 542 -42.87 -10.30 -43.91
C ARG A 542 -42.73 -9.96 -42.43
N ARG A 543 -42.22 -10.89 -41.61
CA ARG A 543 -42.01 -10.66 -40.18
C ARG A 543 -40.92 -9.62 -39.95
N ALA A 544 -39.80 -9.71 -40.67
CA ALA A 544 -38.72 -8.71 -40.60
C ALA A 544 -39.22 -7.29 -40.89
N ILE A 545 -40.06 -7.12 -41.93
CA ILE A 545 -40.67 -5.83 -42.26
C ILE A 545 -41.61 -5.36 -41.14
N GLN A 546 -42.39 -6.25 -40.52
CA GLN A 546 -43.25 -5.91 -39.39
C GLN A 546 -42.45 -5.43 -38.18
N VAL A 547 -41.36 -6.12 -37.83
CA VAL A 547 -40.45 -5.74 -36.72
C VAL A 547 -39.88 -4.34 -36.95
N LEU A 548 -39.37 -4.06 -38.15
CA LEU A 548 -38.78 -2.75 -38.45
C LEU A 548 -39.84 -1.63 -38.50
N LYS A 549 -41.05 -1.93 -38.98
CA LYS A 549 -42.17 -0.98 -38.96
C LYS A 549 -42.63 -0.66 -37.55
N SER A 550 -42.77 -1.67 -36.68
CA SER A 550 -43.12 -1.44 -35.27
C SER A 550 -42.03 -0.66 -34.55
N ALA A 551 -40.77 -1.02 -34.77
CA ALA A 551 -39.62 -0.30 -34.23
C ALA A 551 -39.59 1.17 -34.67
N ALA A 552 -39.83 1.46 -35.95
CA ALA A 552 -39.86 2.83 -36.48
C ALA A 552 -40.94 3.70 -35.80
N VAL A 553 -42.09 3.13 -35.47
CA VAL A 553 -43.17 3.83 -34.75
C VAL A 553 -42.78 4.11 -33.29
N LEU A 554 -42.18 3.11 -32.62
CA LEU A 554 -41.83 3.20 -31.19
C LEU A 554 -40.63 4.11 -30.91
N THR A 555 -39.66 4.18 -31.82
CA THR A 555 -38.39 4.92 -31.64
C THR A 555 -38.43 6.36 -32.18
N GLN A 556 -39.61 6.94 -32.41
CA GLN A 556 -39.77 8.28 -33.02
C GLN A 556 -39.07 8.42 -34.38
N GLY A 557 -39.19 7.42 -35.25
CA GLY A 557 -38.84 7.57 -36.66
C GLY A 557 -37.33 7.56 -36.95
N TRP A 558 -36.57 6.67 -36.32
CA TRP A 558 -35.21 6.37 -36.79
C TRP A 558 -35.25 6.03 -38.28
N PHE A 559 -34.75 6.95 -39.11
CA PHE A 559 -34.89 6.94 -40.57
C PHE A 559 -34.42 5.62 -41.20
N ASN A 560 -33.43 4.98 -40.57
CA ASN A 560 -32.87 3.70 -40.99
C ASN A 560 -33.88 2.55 -40.97
N TYR A 561 -34.79 2.48 -39.97
CA TYR A 561 -35.75 1.37 -39.88
C TYR A 561 -36.82 1.43 -40.97
N SER A 562 -37.40 2.62 -41.19
CA SER A 562 -38.38 2.82 -42.26
C SER A 562 -37.74 2.63 -43.63
N MET A 563 -36.52 3.15 -43.83
CA MET A 563 -35.76 2.98 -45.06
C MET A 563 -35.46 1.50 -45.36
N VAL A 564 -34.95 0.75 -44.39
CA VAL A 564 -34.66 -0.68 -44.56
C VAL A 564 -35.95 -1.47 -44.77
N ALA A 565 -37.02 -1.19 -44.02
CA ALA A 565 -38.32 -1.84 -44.24
C ALA A 565 -38.87 -1.60 -45.66
N MET A 566 -38.71 -0.39 -46.19
CA MET A 566 -39.08 -0.05 -47.56
C MET A 566 -38.21 -0.79 -48.58
N ALA A 567 -36.89 -0.81 -48.38
CA ALA A 567 -35.98 -1.54 -49.25
C ALA A 567 -36.27 -3.05 -49.27
N LEU A 568 -36.56 -3.67 -48.11
CA LEU A 568 -36.95 -5.08 -48.00
C LEU A 568 -38.28 -5.38 -48.70
N SER A 569 -39.23 -4.44 -48.70
CA SER A 569 -40.50 -4.62 -49.41
C SER A 569 -40.34 -4.70 -50.94
N GLY A 570 -39.28 -4.09 -51.47
CA GLY A 570 -38.91 -4.12 -52.89
C GLY A 570 -38.00 -5.29 -53.30
N PHE A 571 -37.70 -6.23 -52.38
CA PHE A 571 -36.81 -7.36 -52.67
C PHE A 571 -37.36 -8.23 -53.81
N SER A 572 -36.50 -8.52 -54.78
CA SER A 572 -36.74 -9.47 -55.86
C SER A 572 -35.49 -10.31 -56.08
N ASP A 573 -35.67 -11.60 -56.40
CA ASP A 573 -34.57 -12.57 -56.51
C ASP A 573 -33.86 -12.56 -57.88
N ASP A 574 -34.06 -11.50 -58.66
CA ASP A 574 -33.49 -11.33 -59.98
C ASP A 574 -32.03 -10.83 -59.90
N LYS A 575 -31.14 -11.51 -60.64
CA LYS A 575 -29.68 -11.41 -60.48
C LYS A 575 -29.09 -10.04 -60.86
N ASN A 576 -29.77 -9.26 -61.71
CA ASN A 576 -29.29 -8.01 -62.29
C ASN A 576 -30.30 -6.87 -62.08
N THR A 577 -30.66 -6.58 -60.84
CA THR A 577 -31.64 -5.55 -60.51
C THR A 577 -30.96 -4.29 -59.97
N LEU A 578 -31.47 -3.12 -60.37
CA LEU A 578 -31.16 -1.81 -59.76
C LEU A 578 -31.31 -1.83 -58.23
N TRP A 579 -32.15 -2.73 -57.71
CA TRP A 579 -32.32 -2.97 -56.29
C TRP A 579 -31.02 -3.44 -55.61
N LYS A 580 -30.23 -4.34 -56.21
CA LYS A 580 -28.95 -4.80 -55.62
C LYS A 580 -27.94 -3.64 -55.50
N GLU A 581 -27.83 -2.79 -56.53
CA GLU A 581 -26.96 -1.60 -56.50
C GLU A 581 -27.41 -0.59 -55.44
N MET A 582 -28.72 -0.35 -55.34
CA MET A 582 -29.31 0.47 -54.29
C MET A 582 -29.01 -0.11 -52.90
N CYS A 583 -29.18 -1.41 -52.70
CA CYS A 583 -28.89 -2.07 -51.42
C CYS A 583 -27.41 -2.03 -51.05
N SER A 584 -26.48 -2.14 -52.00
CA SER A 584 -25.05 -1.96 -51.73
C SER A 584 -24.74 -0.52 -51.29
N SER A 585 -25.33 0.48 -51.95
CA SER A 585 -25.20 1.89 -51.54
C SER A 585 -25.79 2.14 -50.16
N LEU A 586 -26.99 1.63 -49.88
CA LEU A 586 -27.68 1.80 -48.60
C LEU A 586 -26.94 1.07 -47.47
N SER A 587 -26.44 -0.14 -47.72
CA SER A 587 -25.65 -0.91 -46.74
C SER A 587 -24.43 -0.13 -46.25
N SER A 588 -23.73 0.57 -47.15
CA SER A 588 -22.57 1.40 -46.78
C SER A 588 -22.91 2.61 -45.89
N GLN A 589 -24.16 3.06 -45.90
CA GLN A 589 -24.64 4.20 -45.11
C GLN A 589 -25.20 3.78 -43.74
N LEU A 590 -25.37 2.48 -43.50
CA LEU A 590 -25.95 1.96 -42.26
C LEU A 590 -24.87 1.75 -41.19
N THR A 591 -25.12 2.28 -39.99
CA THR A 591 -24.25 2.10 -38.82
C THR A 591 -24.40 0.72 -38.18
N SER A 592 -25.61 0.14 -38.21
CA SER A 592 -25.89 -1.14 -37.56
C SER A 592 -25.34 -2.34 -38.35
N PRO A 593 -24.55 -3.23 -37.72
CA PRO A 593 -24.03 -4.44 -38.37
C PRO A 593 -25.15 -5.41 -38.76
N TYR A 594 -26.23 -5.51 -37.97
CA TYR A 594 -27.37 -6.39 -38.27
C TYR A 594 -28.13 -5.94 -39.51
N LEU A 595 -28.36 -4.64 -39.68
CA LEU A 595 -29.03 -4.11 -40.87
C LEU A 595 -28.17 -4.29 -42.13
N ARG A 596 -26.85 -4.11 -42.03
CA ARG A 596 -25.91 -4.42 -43.14
C ARG A 596 -25.92 -5.90 -43.48
N ALA A 597 -25.92 -6.77 -42.47
CA ALA A 597 -25.95 -8.22 -42.64
C ALA A 597 -27.22 -8.70 -43.34
N MET A 598 -28.38 -8.07 -43.10
CA MET A 598 -29.62 -8.35 -43.83
C MET A 598 -29.46 -8.12 -45.33
N PHE A 599 -28.92 -6.97 -45.73
CA PHE A 599 -28.70 -6.70 -47.16
C PHE A 599 -27.63 -7.64 -47.74
N SER A 600 -26.52 -7.85 -47.04
CA SER A 600 -25.49 -8.79 -47.49
C SER A 600 -26.04 -10.20 -47.69
N PHE A 601 -26.98 -10.66 -46.86
CA PHE A 601 -27.63 -11.95 -47.02
C PHE A 601 -28.50 -12.01 -48.26
N LEU A 602 -29.35 -10.99 -48.47
CA LEU A 602 -30.24 -10.92 -49.63
C LEU A 602 -29.48 -10.75 -50.95
N THR A 603 -28.37 -10.01 -50.95
CA THR A 603 -27.55 -9.77 -52.15
C THR A 603 -26.50 -10.85 -52.40
N SER A 604 -26.24 -11.75 -51.44
CA SER A 604 -25.24 -12.80 -51.59
C SER A 604 -25.67 -13.88 -52.59
N ASP A 605 -24.83 -14.04 -53.63
CA ASP A 605 -24.95 -15.09 -54.65
C ASP A 605 -24.08 -16.32 -54.33
N SER A 606 -23.21 -16.23 -53.30
CA SER A 606 -22.23 -17.26 -52.93
C SER A 606 -22.70 -18.15 -51.77
N GLU A 607 -22.49 -19.47 -51.86
CA GLU A 607 -22.72 -20.43 -50.76
C GLU A 607 -21.76 -20.25 -49.56
N THR A 608 -20.93 -19.21 -49.55
CA THR A 608 -19.88 -18.99 -48.54
C THR A 608 -20.26 -17.99 -47.45
N TYR A 609 -21.20 -17.06 -47.69
CA TYR A 609 -21.69 -16.06 -46.72
C TYR A 609 -20.61 -15.31 -45.89
N LEU A 610 -19.33 -15.31 -46.32
CA LEU A 610 -18.18 -14.83 -45.56
C LEU A 610 -18.28 -13.35 -45.18
N HIS A 611 -18.92 -12.52 -46.01
CA HIS A 611 -19.11 -11.11 -45.70
C HIS A 611 -19.95 -10.91 -44.42
N ILE A 612 -20.92 -11.79 -44.15
CA ILE A 612 -21.74 -11.71 -42.94
C ILE A 612 -20.98 -12.29 -41.75
N LEU A 613 -20.33 -13.44 -41.95
CA LEU A 613 -19.58 -14.13 -40.90
C LEU A 613 -18.39 -13.30 -40.38
N ASN A 614 -17.76 -12.53 -41.27
CA ASN A 614 -16.64 -11.64 -40.93
C ASN A 614 -17.07 -10.23 -40.49
N GLU A 615 -18.37 -9.89 -40.56
CA GLU A 615 -18.87 -8.57 -40.15
C GLU A 615 -18.61 -8.34 -38.65
N THR A 616 -17.92 -7.25 -38.32
CA THR A 616 -17.62 -6.89 -36.92
C THR A 616 -18.88 -6.32 -36.25
N GLY A 617 -19.23 -6.82 -35.06
CA GLY A 617 -20.35 -6.31 -34.25
C GLY A 617 -21.63 -7.15 -34.28
N LEU A 618 -21.69 -8.25 -35.05
CA LEU A 618 -22.71 -9.28 -34.87
C LEU A 618 -22.35 -10.17 -33.67
N GLU A 619 -23.35 -10.63 -32.92
CA GLU A 619 -23.14 -11.64 -31.88
C GLU A 619 -22.58 -12.93 -32.47
N ILE A 620 -21.63 -13.53 -31.75
CA ILE A 620 -20.96 -14.77 -32.18
C ILE A 620 -21.96 -15.94 -32.26
N SER A 621 -22.93 -15.99 -31.36
CA SER A 621 -24.05 -16.95 -31.39
C SER A 621 -24.80 -16.91 -32.72
N ASP A 622 -25.16 -15.72 -33.22
CA ASP A 622 -25.88 -15.55 -34.49
C ASP A 622 -25.01 -15.91 -35.70
N LYS A 623 -23.71 -15.59 -35.65
CA LYS A 623 -22.76 -15.99 -36.71
C LYS A 623 -22.61 -17.49 -36.80
N VAL A 624 -22.46 -18.16 -35.66
CA VAL A 624 -22.32 -19.61 -35.57
C VAL A 624 -23.62 -20.28 -36.02
N ALA A 625 -24.77 -19.77 -35.60
CA ALA A 625 -26.06 -20.26 -36.07
C ALA A 625 -26.22 -20.14 -37.59
N LEU A 626 -25.88 -18.98 -38.17
CA LEU A 626 -25.91 -18.78 -39.62
C LEU A 626 -24.98 -19.75 -40.35
N ALA A 627 -23.76 -19.94 -39.84
CA ALA A 627 -22.80 -20.88 -40.37
C ALA A 627 -23.35 -22.32 -40.33
N CYS A 628 -23.96 -22.73 -39.21
CA CYS A 628 -24.58 -24.03 -39.06
C CYS A 628 -25.72 -24.25 -40.07
N MET A 629 -26.52 -23.23 -40.40
CA MET A 629 -27.63 -23.40 -41.35
C MET A 629 -27.17 -23.43 -42.81
N TYR A 630 -26.16 -22.65 -43.20
CA TYR A 630 -25.91 -22.34 -44.60
C TYR A 630 -24.53 -22.77 -45.14
N LEU A 631 -23.53 -23.05 -44.30
CA LEU A 631 -22.23 -23.50 -44.79
C LEU A 631 -22.20 -25.02 -45.01
N PRO A 632 -21.54 -25.51 -46.09
CA PRO A 632 -21.20 -26.93 -46.23
C PRO A 632 -20.28 -27.42 -45.10
N ASP A 633 -20.31 -28.72 -44.81
CA ASP A 633 -19.63 -29.35 -43.66
C ASP A 633 -18.15 -28.96 -43.55
N ALA A 634 -17.38 -29.10 -44.63
CA ALA A 634 -15.94 -28.76 -44.63
C ALA A 634 -15.67 -27.28 -44.27
N LYS A 635 -16.49 -26.37 -44.80
CA LYS A 635 -16.35 -24.91 -44.54
C LYS A 635 -16.85 -24.54 -43.16
N LEU A 636 -17.83 -25.26 -42.63
CA LEU A 636 -18.33 -25.05 -41.28
C LEU A 636 -17.26 -25.42 -40.24
N THR A 637 -16.61 -26.57 -40.40
CA THR A 637 -15.53 -26.99 -39.49
C THR A 637 -14.35 -26.02 -39.56
N GLU A 638 -13.90 -25.65 -40.76
CA GLU A 638 -12.83 -24.65 -40.95
C GLU A 638 -13.18 -23.32 -40.28
N TYR A 639 -14.39 -22.81 -40.50
CA TYR A 639 -14.85 -21.55 -39.91
C TYR A 639 -14.91 -21.59 -38.38
N VAL A 640 -15.42 -22.68 -37.79
CA VAL A 640 -15.51 -22.84 -36.33
C VAL A 640 -14.12 -22.94 -35.71
N ASP A 641 -13.18 -23.64 -36.35
CA ASP A 641 -11.79 -23.76 -35.89
C ASP A 641 -11.03 -22.43 -36.00
N ASP A 642 -11.21 -21.68 -37.08
CA ASP A 642 -10.62 -20.34 -37.26
C ASP A 642 -11.20 -19.35 -36.24
N LEU A 643 -12.52 -19.34 -36.06
CA LEU A 643 -13.19 -18.46 -35.11
C LEU A 643 -12.79 -18.79 -33.67
N SER A 644 -12.72 -20.07 -33.30
CA SER A 644 -12.26 -20.52 -31.98
C SER A 644 -10.83 -20.03 -31.70
N ARG A 645 -9.90 -20.25 -32.64
CA ARG A 645 -8.51 -19.74 -32.51
C ARG A 645 -8.44 -18.22 -32.37
N SER A 646 -9.22 -17.50 -33.19
CA SER A 646 -9.26 -16.04 -33.13
C SER A 646 -9.79 -15.52 -31.79
N LEU A 647 -10.86 -16.14 -31.26
CA LEU A 647 -11.46 -15.72 -29.99
C LEU A 647 -10.55 -16.03 -28.81
N SER A 648 -9.94 -17.22 -28.78
CA SER A 648 -8.96 -17.59 -27.76
C SER A 648 -7.76 -16.64 -27.76
N ALA A 649 -7.20 -16.32 -28.93
CA ALA A 649 -6.07 -15.38 -29.03
C ALA A 649 -6.43 -13.96 -28.58
N SER A 650 -7.69 -13.55 -28.70
CA SER A 650 -8.18 -12.25 -28.23
C SER A 650 -8.64 -12.25 -26.76
N GLY A 651 -8.69 -13.41 -26.10
CA GLY A 651 -9.28 -13.55 -24.76
C GLY A 651 -10.76 -13.19 -24.72
N ASN A 652 -11.52 -13.38 -25.80
CA ASN A 652 -12.94 -13.03 -25.83
C ASN A 652 -13.81 -14.20 -25.33
N LEU A 653 -14.39 -14.05 -24.13
CA LEU A 653 -15.17 -15.08 -23.45
C LEU A 653 -16.37 -15.61 -24.24
N ASP A 654 -16.87 -14.89 -25.24
CA ASP A 654 -17.89 -15.42 -26.17
C ASP A 654 -17.43 -16.70 -26.88
N GLY A 655 -16.11 -16.93 -26.97
CA GLY A 655 -15.50 -18.16 -27.47
C GLY A 655 -15.87 -19.41 -26.67
N ILE A 656 -16.40 -19.27 -25.44
CA ILE A 656 -16.87 -20.39 -24.63
C ILE A 656 -17.99 -21.18 -25.33
N LEU A 657 -18.79 -20.52 -26.18
CA LEU A 657 -19.78 -21.18 -27.03
C LEU A 657 -19.14 -22.23 -27.95
N LEU A 658 -17.92 -21.98 -28.42
CA LEU A 658 -17.20 -22.86 -29.34
C LEU A 658 -16.39 -23.93 -28.61
N THR A 659 -15.66 -23.53 -27.56
CA THR A 659 -14.76 -24.43 -26.82
C THR A 659 -15.52 -25.30 -25.81
N GLY A 660 -16.60 -24.78 -25.23
CA GLY A 660 -17.22 -25.35 -24.02
C GLY A 660 -16.26 -25.29 -22.83
N LEU A 661 -16.59 -25.91 -21.70
CA LEU A 661 -15.67 -26.11 -20.57
C LEU A 661 -14.87 -27.39 -20.79
N THR A 662 -14.06 -27.36 -21.85
CA THR A 662 -13.12 -28.42 -22.24
C THR A 662 -11.69 -27.90 -22.16
N THR A 663 -10.69 -28.73 -22.44
CA THR A 663 -9.28 -28.33 -22.45
C THR A 663 -8.99 -27.17 -23.40
N ASP A 664 -9.73 -27.06 -24.51
CA ASP A 664 -9.64 -25.94 -25.47
C ASP A 664 -9.98 -24.57 -24.84
N SER A 665 -10.78 -24.55 -23.76
CA SER A 665 -11.16 -23.31 -23.07
C SER A 665 -10.06 -22.73 -22.18
N LEU A 666 -9.06 -23.53 -21.81
CA LEU A 666 -8.01 -23.06 -20.91
C LEU A 666 -7.15 -21.98 -21.55
N ASP A 667 -6.92 -22.06 -22.85
CA ASP A 667 -6.15 -21.03 -23.56
C ASP A 667 -6.98 -19.73 -23.69
N LEU A 668 -8.29 -19.86 -23.90
CA LEU A 668 -9.21 -18.73 -23.89
C LEU A 668 -9.25 -18.04 -22.52
N PHE A 669 -9.43 -18.81 -21.45
CA PHE A 669 -9.48 -18.29 -20.08
C PHE A 669 -8.14 -17.71 -19.64
N GLY A 670 -7.02 -18.35 -19.99
CA GLY A 670 -5.68 -17.84 -19.72
C GLY A 670 -5.46 -16.48 -20.36
N GLN A 671 -5.75 -16.35 -21.66
CA GLN A 671 -5.62 -15.07 -22.35
C GLN A 671 -6.56 -13.99 -21.80
N TYR A 672 -7.78 -14.36 -21.40
CA TYR A 672 -8.71 -13.43 -20.75
C TYR A 672 -8.16 -12.91 -19.42
N VAL A 673 -7.63 -13.80 -18.56
CA VAL A 673 -7.01 -13.42 -17.28
C VAL A 673 -5.77 -12.57 -17.50
N ASP A 674 -4.92 -12.90 -18.47
CA ASP A 674 -3.70 -12.14 -18.78
C ASP A 674 -4.01 -10.70 -19.28
N ILE A 675 -5.11 -10.51 -20.00
CA ILE A 675 -5.54 -9.19 -20.50
C ILE A 675 -6.25 -8.39 -19.40
N THR A 676 -7.12 -9.03 -18.62
CA THR A 676 -8.07 -8.31 -17.74
C THR A 676 -7.70 -8.36 -16.26
N GLY A 677 -6.98 -9.38 -15.82
CA GLY A 677 -6.77 -9.68 -14.40
C GLY A 677 -7.98 -10.30 -13.68
N ASP A 678 -9.09 -10.57 -14.38
CA ASP A 678 -10.33 -11.10 -13.79
C ASP A 678 -10.26 -12.62 -13.54
N VAL A 679 -9.47 -13.00 -12.54
CA VAL A 679 -9.35 -14.40 -12.09
C VAL A 679 -10.63 -14.91 -11.41
N GLN A 680 -11.45 -14.00 -10.86
CA GLN A 680 -12.71 -14.33 -10.19
C GLN A 680 -13.67 -15.01 -11.16
N SER A 681 -13.97 -14.38 -12.29
CA SER A 681 -14.99 -14.89 -13.23
C SER A 681 -14.61 -16.27 -13.78
N VAL A 682 -13.33 -16.47 -14.13
CA VAL A 682 -12.82 -17.75 -14.61
C VAL A 682 -12.90 -18.83 -13.53
N SER A 683 -12.49 -18.51 -12.30
CA SER A 683 -12.54 -19.46 -11.18
C SER A 683 -13.97 -19.91 -10.88
N LEU A 684 -14.93 -18.98 -10.93
CA LEU A 684 -16.34 -19.28 -10.66
C LEU A 684 -16.95 -20.10 -11.79
N ALA A 685 -16.69 -19.77 -13.05
CA ALA A 685 -17.16 -20.54 -14.20
C ALA A 685 -16.63 -21.99 -14.18
N LEU A 686 -15.37 -22.19 -13.81
CA LEU A 686 -14.78 -23.54 -13.71
C LEU A 686 -15.31 -24.34 -12.50
N VAL A 687 -15.75 -23.67 -11.44
CA VAL A 687 -16.33 -24.34 -10.25
C VAL A 687 -17.81 -24.63 -10.43
N GLN A 688 -18.57 -23.72 -11.05
CA GLN A 688 -20.01 -23.85 -11.30
C GLN A 688 -20.29 -24.72 -12.53
N GLY A 689 -19.52 -24.48 -13.59
CA GLY A 689 -19.60 -25.24 -14.80
C GLY A 689 -19.09 -26.65 -14.56
N HIS A 690 -19.95 -27.63 -14.82
CA HIS A 690 -19.68 -29.06 -14.71
C HIS A 690 -18.56 -29.46 -15.67
N CYS A 691 -17.32 -29.17 -15.29
CA CYS A 691 -16.14 -29.32 -16.14
C CYS A 691 -15.83 -30.80 -16.42
N ASP A 692 -15.16 -31.05 -17.54
CA ASP A 692 -14.56 -32.35 -17.82
C ASP A 692 -13.62 -32.74 -16.65
N PRO A 693 -13.69 -33.99 -16.12
CA PRO A 693 -12.73 -34.48 -15.14
C PRO A 693 -11.27 -34.23 -15.53
N GLU A 694 -10.90 -34.31 -16.81
CA GLU A 694 -9.54 -34.00 -17.26
C GLU A 694 -9.18 -32.52 -17.06
N LEU A 695 -10.14 -31.61 -17.28
CA LEU A 695 -9.98 -30.18 -17.07
C LEU A 695 -9.74 -29.85 -15.60
N ALA A 696 -10.49 -30.50 -14.70
CA ALA A 696 -10.38 -30.27 -13.26
C ALA A 696 -9.00 -30.63 -12.68
N HIS A 697 -8.22 -31.49 -13.36
CA HIS A 697 -6.87 -31.87 -12.95
C HIS A 697 -5.77 -30.99 -13.56
N ASP A 698 -6.10 -30.07 -14.49
CA ASP A 698 -5.10 -29.17 -15.08
C ASP A 698 -4.56 -28.19 -14.01
N PRO A 699 -3.23 -28.00 -13.91
CA PRO A 699 -2.61 -27.16 -12.90
C PRO A 699 -2.98 -25.67 -13.03
N ARG A 700 -3.39 -25.18 -14.21
CA ARG A 700 -3.84 -23.80 -14.40
C ARG A 700 -5.14 -23.53 -13.64
N VAL A 701 -6.06 -24.49 -13.64
CA VAL A 701 -7.36 -24.40 -12.95
C VAL A 701 -7.16 -24.26 -11.45
N SER A 702 -6.33 -25.13 -10.84
CA SER A 702 -6.02 -25.03 -9.42
C SER A 702 -5.32 -23.72 -9.07
N THR A 703 -4.41 -23.26 -9.94
CA THR A 703 -3.71 -21.98 -9.76
C THR A 703 -4.68 -20.80 -9.76
N TRP A 704 -5.61 -20.70 -10.71
CA TRP A 704 -6.60 -19.61 -10.75
C TRP A 704 -7.52 -19.63 -9.53
N ILE A 705 -8.01 -20.80 -9.16
CA ILE A 705 -8.86 -20.97 -7.96
C ILE A 705 -8.09 -20.53 -6.71
N ASP A 706 -6.84 -20.96 -6.52
CA ASP A 706 -6.03 -20.59 -5.37
C ASP A 706 -5.63 -19.11 -5.37
N CYS A 707 -5.40 -18.51 -6.55
CA CYS A 707 -5.21 -17.07 -6.69
C CYS A 707 -6.46 -16.29 -6.24
N TYR A 708 -7.66 -16.70 -6.66
CA TYR A 708 -8.90 -16.04 -6.23
C TYR A 708 -9.15 -16.22 -4.72
N ARG A 709 -8.87 -17.40 -4.17
CA ARG A 709 -8.90 -17.65 -2.71
C ARG A 709 -7.95 -16.71 -1.96
N GLY A 710 -6.70 -16.62 -2.41
CA GLY A 710 -5.69 -15.73 -1.81
C GLY A 710 -6.05 -14.25 -1.95
N LEU A 711 -6.70 -13.86 -3.05
CA LEU A 711 -7.20 -12.50 -3.26
C LEU A 711 -8.27 -12.12 -2.22
N LEU A 712 -9.24 -13.01 -1.99
CA LEU A 712 -10.26 -12.81 -0.96
C LEU A 712 -9.64 -12.74 0.44
N ASP A 713 -8.64 -13.57 0.73
CA ASP A 713 -7.91 -13.55 2.01
C ASP A 713 -7.15 -12.22 2.20
N ASN A 714 -6.48 -11.73 1.15
CA ASN A 714 -5.77 -10.45 1.16
C ASN A 714 -6.71 -9.26 1.36
N TRP A 715 -7.91 -9.32 0.78
CA TRP A 715 -8.98 -8.34 1.01
C TRP A 715 -9.76 -8.57 2.31
N ARG A 716 -9.38 -9.58 3.10
CA ARG A 716 -10.02 -9.95 4.37
C ARG A 716 -11.50 -10.31 4.20
N MET A 717 -11.89 -10.81 3.04
CA MET A 717 -13.24 -11.23 2.69
C MET A 717 -13.48 -12.69 3.11
N TRP A 718 -13.25 -12.98 4.39
CA TRP A 718 -13.26 -14.34 4.94
C TRP A 718 -14.63 -15.02 4.79
N HIS A 719 -15.72 -14.26 4.85
CA HIS A 719 -17.07 -14.78 4.68
C HIS A 719 -17.31 -15.25 3.23
N GLN A 720 -17.07 -14.38 2.26
CA GLN A 720 -17.21 -14.70 0.83
C GLN A 720 -16.26 -15.83 0.43
N ARG A 721 -15.05 -15.83 1.00
CA ARG A 721 -14.07 -16.89 0.87
C ARG A 721 -14.63 -18.23 1.35
N ALA A 722 -15.24 -18.27 2.53
CA ALA A 722 -15.83 -19.49 3.09
C ALA A 722 -17.02 -19.97 2.25
N GLU A 723 -17.90 -19.07 1.80
CA GLU A 723 -19.02 -19.38 0.91
C GLU A 723 -18.54 -20.01 -0.40
N PHE A 724 -17.50 -19.45 -1.02
CA PHE A 724 -16.87 -20.01 -2.21
C PHE A 724 -16.33 -21.44 -1.99
N ASP A 725 -15.68 -21.72 -0.85
CA ASP A 725 -15.20 -23.08 -0.53
C ASP A 725 -16.36 -24.06 -0.31
N VAL A 726 -17.43 -23.63 0.36
CA VAL A 726 -18.62 -24.45 0.57
C VAL A 726 -19.23 -24.83 -0.77
N PHE A 727 -19.43 -23.84 -1.65
CA PHE A 727 -19.98 -24.04 -2.99
C PHE A 727 -19.09 -24.97 -3.84
N ARG A 728 -17.77 -24.74 -3.86
CA ARG A 728 -16.83 -25.60 -4.58
C ARG A 728 -16.87 -27.05 -4.10
N ASN A 729 -16.98 -27.28 -2.79
CA ASN A 729 -17.02 -28.62 -2.23
C ASN A 729 -18.37 -29.32 -2.50
N SER A 730 -19.49 -28.58 -2.48
CA SER A 730 -20.79 -29.15 -2.84
C SER A 730 -20.83 -29.65 -4.28
N THR A 731 -20.18 -28.96 -5.22
CA THR A 731 -20.16 -29.34 -6.63
C THR A 731 -19.23 -30.54 -6.90
N ASN A 732 -18.05 -30.58 -6.27
CA ASN A 732 -17.05 -31.63 -6.55
C ASN A 732 -17.30 -32.96 -5.83
N ALA A 733 -17.91 -32.95 -4.63
CA ALA A 733 -18.08 -34.15 -3.82
C ALA A 733 -19.28 -34.05 -2.85
N PRO A 734 -20.53 -34.04 -3.35
CA PRO A 734 -21.73 -33.86 -2.51
C PRO A 734 -21.92 -34.94 -1.42
N HIS A 735 -21.23 -36.08 -1.52
CA HIS A 735 -21.35 -37.20 -0.57
C HIS A 735 -20.16 -37.37 0.39
N HIS A 736 -19.12 -36.54 0.28
CA HIS A 736 -17.96 -36.59 1.18
C HIS A 736 -17.73 -35.20 1.79
N PRO A 737 -18.29 -34.92 2.99
CA PRO A 737 -17.98 -33.67 3.67
C PRO A 737 -16.47 -33.58 3.91
N PRO A 738 -15.87 -32.39 3.72
CA PRO A 738 -14.44 -32.22 3.95
C PRO A 738 -14.08 -32.66 5.36
N PRO A 739 -12.93 -33.33 5.56
CA PRO A 739 -12.52 -33.76 6.89
C PRO A 739 -12.38 -32.52 7.78
N PRO A 740 -12.90 -32.56 9.02
CA PRO A 740 -12.77 -31.44 9.95
C PRO A 740 -11.29 -31.11 10.15
N GLN A 741 -10.89 -29.88 9.81
CA GLN A 741 -9.49 -29.45 9.86
C GLN A 741 -9.06 -29.02 11.27
N VAL A 742 -10.02 -28.82 12.18
CA VAL A 742 -9.79 -28.39 13.56
C VAL A 742 -10.55 -29.30 14.51
N TYR A 743 -9.88 -29.73 15.57
CA TYR A 743 -10.46 -30.55 16.62
C TYR A 743 -10.25 -29.87 17.98
N VAL A 744 -11.28 -29.90 18.83
CA VAL A 744 -11.15 -29.43 20.21
C VAL A 744 -10.64 -30.59 21.07
N SER A 745 -9.54 -30.37 21.78
CA SER A 745 -8.97 -31.33 22.71
C SER A 745 -9.17 -30.89 24.17
N CYS A 746 -9.24 -31.88 25.07
CA CYS A 746 -9.31 -31.61 26.50
C CYS A 746 -7.92 -31.22 27.04
N ASN A 747 -7.78 -30.03 27.62
CA ASN A 747 -6.53 -29.59 28.26
C ASN A 747 -6.03 -30.52 29.37
N PHE A 748 -6.89 -31.37 29.96
CA PHE A 748 -6.48 -32.28 31.03
C PHE A 748 -5.98 -33.64 30.54
N CYS A 749 -6.53 -34.20 29.46
CA CYS A 749 -6.17 -35.55 29.00
C CYS A 749 -5.72 -35.61 27.53
N GLY A 750 -5.70 -34.48 26.82
CA GLY A 750 -5.32 -34.37 25.41
C GLY A 750 -6.27 -35.02 24.41
N LYS A 751 -7.28 -35.78 24.87
CA LYS A 751 -8.25 -36.46 23.99
C LYS A 751 -9.24 -35.47 23.38
N SER A 752 -9.63 -35.71 22.13
CA SER A 752 -10.70 -34.98 21.44
C SER A 752 -12.02 -35.07 22.21
N ILE A 753 -12.70 -33.92 22.34
CA ILE A 753 -14.02 -33.85 22.97
C ILE A 753 -15.17 -33.96 21.95
N SER A 754 -14.87 -33.94 20.64
CA SER A 754 -15.86 -34.00 19.57
C SER A 754 -16.46 -35.41 19.42
N SER A 755 -17.79 -35.52 19.41
CA SER A 755 -18.52 -36.79 19.32
C SER A 755 -18.20 -37.60 18.05
N ALA A 756 -17.90 -36.93 16.93
CA ALA A 756 -17.51 -37.57 15.66
C ALA A 756 -16.25 -38.44 15.76
N SER A 757 -15.33 -38.13 16.68
CA SER A 757 -14.10 -38.91 16.89
C SER A 757 -14.29 -40.17 17.76
N GLN A 758 -15.47 -40.35 18.36
CA GLN A 758 -15.76 -41.45 19.29
C GLN A 758 -16.59 -42.58 18.67
N SER A 759 -17.11 -42.40 17.44
CA SER A 759 -17.97 -43.37 16.76
C SER A 759 -17.27 -44.70 16.44
N ASN A 760 -15.94 -44.77 16.47
CA ASN A 760 -15.21 -45.99 16.12
C ASN A 760 -15.03 -47.00 17.28
N ARG A 761 -15.56 -46.76 18.50
CA ARG A 761 -15.33 -47.66 19.65
C ARG A 761 -16.51 -48.00 20.57
N SER A 762 -17.77 -47.65 20.24
CA SER A 762 -18.90 -47.97 21.14
C SER A 762 -20.11 -48.58 20.43
N ARG A 763 -20.06 -49.90 20.18
CA ARG A 763 -21.23 -50.72 19.79
C ARG A 763 -21.92 -51.42 20.98
N HIS A 764 -21.65 -51.04 22.23
CA HIS A 764 -22.13 -51.81 23.40
C HIS A 764 -22.91 -51.03 24.47
N PHE A 765 -23.70 -50.01 24.11
CA PHE A 765 -24.73 -49.49 25.01
C PHE A 765 -25.98 -49.04 24.22
N MET A 766 -26.78 -50.01 23.80
CA MET A 766 -28.15 -49.78 23.33
C MET A 766 -29.04 -50.86 23.93
N TYR A 767 -29.59 -50.60 25.11
CA TYR A 767 -30.92 -51.05 25.54
C TYR A 767 -31.28 -50.24 26.78
N GLY A 768 -32.17 -49.27 26.64
CA GLY A 768 -32.72 -48.55 27.79
C GLY A 768 -33.18 -47.12 27.51
N SER A 769 -34.48 -47.00 27.21
CA SER A 769 -35.32 -45.82 27.36
C SER A 769 -35.15 -44.66 26.37
N GLY A 770 -36.24 -44.43 25.61
CA GLY A 770 -36.49 -43.19 24.91
C GLY A 770 -36.60 -42.00 25.86
N LEU A 771 -36.01 -40.89 25.42
CA LEU A 771 -36.43 -39.50 25.58
C LEU A 771 -35.28 -38.69 24.95
N ALA A 772 -35.58 -37.94 23.89
CA ALA A 772 -34.64 -37.11 23.16
C ALA A 772 -34.24 -35.88 24.00
N HIS A 773 -33.53 -36.07 25.10
CA HIS A 773 -32.79 -34.99 25.75
C HIS A 773 -31.42 -34.88 25.09
N LYS A 774 -31.21 -33.76 24.38
CA LYS A 774 -29.90 -33.29 23.92
C LYS A 774 -28.90 -33.46 25.08
N SER A 775 -27.99 -34.42 25.00
CA SER A 775 -27.01 -34.68 26.05
C SER A 775 -26.01 -33.53 26.08
N LYS A 776 -26.26 -32.54 26.95
CA LYS A 776 -25.34 -31.43 27.19
C LYS A 776 -24.03 -32.01 27.72
N VAL A 777 -22.99 -32.01 26.88
CA VAL A 777 -21.66 -32.50 27.27
C VAL A 777 -21.07 -31.45 28.22
N SER A 778 -21.33 -31.54 29.53
CA SER A 778 -20.79 -30.58 30.52
C SER A 778 -19.37 -30.94 30.99
N SER A 779 -18.86 -32.11 30.57
CA SER A 779 -17.57 -32.65 30.97
C SER A 779 -16.91 -33.43 29.83
N CYS A 780 -15.58 -33.54 29.87
CA CYS A 780 -14.80 -34.29 28.89
C CYS A 780 -15.21 -35.78 28.91
N PRO A 781 -15.59 -36.39 27.76
CA PRO A 781 -15.95 -37.81 27.72
C PRO A 781 -14.80 -38.75 28.11
N GLY A 782 -13.55 -38.34 27.88
CA GLY A 782 -12.35 -39.14 28.16
C GLY A 782 -11.92 -39.16 29.63
N CYS A 783 -11.99 -38.03 30.34
CA CYS A 783 -11.50 -37.91 31.72
C CYS A 783 -12.52 -37.34 32.72
N ARG A 784 -13.75 -37.06 32.28
CA ARG A 784 -14.89 -36.54 33.08
C ARG A 784 -14.66 -35.20 33.80
N LYS A 785 -13.55 -34.51 33.53
CA LYS A 785 -13.31 -33.15 34.05
C LYS A 785 -14.23 -32.12 33.35
N PRO A 786 -14.67 -31.07 34.04
CA PRO A 786 -15.64 -30.11 33.50
C PRO A 786 -15.06 -29.36 32.30
N LEU A 787 -15.90 -29.06 31.31
CA LEU A 787 -15.51 -28.22 30.17
C LEU A 787 -15.50 -26.72 30.55
N PRO A 788 -14.72 -25.88 29.84
CA PRO A 788 -14.75 -24.42 29.97
C PRO A 788 -16.16 -23.83 30.03
N ARG A 789 -16.33 -22.77 30.83
CA ARG A 789 -17.60 -22.06 31.03
C ARG A 789 -17.55 -20.71 30.33
N CYS A 790 -18.71 -20.23 29.88
CA CYS A 790 -18.85 -18.86 29.43
C CYS A 790 -18.54 -17.90 30.59
N ALA A 791 -17.70 -16.90 30.35
CA ALA A 791 -17.30 -15.92 31.37
C ALA A 791 -18.48 -15.14 31.97
N LEU A 792 -19.61 -15.03 31.24
CA LEU A 792 -20.76 -14.23 31.64
C LEU A 792 -21.89 -15.10 32.22
N CYS A 793 -22.40 -16.08 31.47
CA CYS A 793 -23.51 -16.91 31.97
C CYS A 793 -23.06 -18.14 32.76
N LEU A 794 -21.76 -18.43 32.82
CA LEU A 794 -21.16 -19.55 33.57
C LEU A 794 -21.62 -20.95 33.13
N ILE A 795 -22.32 -21.06 32.00
CA ILE A 795 -22.73 -22.33 31.40
C ILE A 795 -21.53 -22.95 30.68
N ASN A 796 -21.31 -24.26 30.89
CA ASN A 796 -20.25 -25.02 30.24
C ASN A 796 -20.48 -25.12 28.72
N MET A 797 -19.39 -25.19 27.94
CA MET A 797 -19.43 -25.65 26.55
C MET A 797 -20.14 -27.01 26.52
N GLY A 798 -21.32 -27.09 25.94
CA GLY A 798 -22.10 -28.33 25.98
C GLY A 798 -23.12 -28.50 24.85
N THR A 799 -23.18 -27.59 23.89
CA THR A 799 -24.09 -27.70 22.75
C THR A 799 -23.30 -28.14 21.53
N SER A 800 -23.49 -29.38 21.07
CA SER A 800 -22.93 -29.84 19.80
C SER A 800 -23.57 -29.07 18.64
N ALA A 801 -22.74 -28.53 17.74
CA ALA A 801 -23.20 -27.95 16.48
C ALA A 801 -23.63 -29.08 15.52
N GLY A 802 -24.93 -29.40 15.54
CA GLY A 802 -25.56 -30.34 14.60
C GLY A 802 -25.42 -31.83 14.95
N THR A 803 -26.45 -32.61 14.63
CA THR A 803 -26.41 -34.09 14.69
C THR A 803 -25.92 -34.61 13.34
N GLY A 804 -24.66 -35.05 13.26
CA GLY A 804 -24.11 -35.71 12.07
C GLY A 804 -24.69 -37.12 11.85
N LYS A 805 -25.98 -37.24 11.51
CA LYS A 805 -26.54 -38.48 10.96
C LYS A 805 -26.50 -38.43 9.43
N PRO A 806 -26.01 -39.47 8.73
CA PRO A 806 -26.17 -39.59 7.28
C PRO A 806 -27.66 -39.72 6.92
N ARG A 807 -28.08 -39.09 5.82
CA ARG A 807 -29.42 -39.14 5.22
C ARG A 807 -29.81 -40.61 4.88
N PRO A 808 -30.99 -41.11 5.29
CA PRO A 808 -31.62 -42.24 4.60
C PRO A 808 -32.12 -41.77 3.22
N PRO A 809 -32.02 -42.59 2.17
CA PRO A 809 -32.26 -42.17 0.78
C PRO A 809 -33.66 -41.59 0.48
N ASP A 810 -34.65 -41.76 1.35
CA ASP A 810 -36.07 -41.38 1.08
C ASP A 810 -36.62 -40.19 1.88
N ALA A 811 -35.78 -39.35 2.52
CA ALA A 811 -36.28 -38.16 3.23
C ALA A 811 -36.49 -36.97 2.28
N THR A 812 -37.68 -36.35 2.35
CA THR A 812 -38.07 -35.11 1.64
C THR A 812 -37.37 -33.86 2.21
N ASP A 813 -37.12 -32.85 1.36
CA ASP A 813 -36.28 -31.65 1.60
C ASP A 813 -36.67 -30.71 2.76
N ASP A 814 -37.68 -31.02 3.58
CA ASP A 814 -38.19 -30.10 4.60
C ASP A 814 -37.49 -30.24 5.98
N ASP A 815 -36.67 -31.28 6.18
CA ASP A 815 -35.88 -31.48 7.41
C ASP A 815 -34.49 -30.84 7.28
N ASN A 816 -34.48 -29.51 7.16
CA ASN A 816 -33.26 -28.72 7.23
C ASN A 816 -32.61 -28.95 8.60
N HIS A 817 -31.45 -29.65 8.64
CA HIS A 817 -30.68 -29.88 9.86
C HIS A 817 -30.38 -28.53 10.52
N LYS A 818 -31.18 -28.11 11.51
CA LYS A 818 -30.96 -26.87 12.26
C LYS A 818 -29.63 -26.97 13.00
N LEU A 819 -28.56 -26.50 12.35
CA LEU A 819 -27.32 -26.11 13.01
C LEU A 819 -27.70 -25.17 14.16
N THR A 820 -27.03 -25.31 15.29
CA THR A 820 -27.20 -24.32 16.38
C THR A 820 -26.81 -22.95 15.86
N SER A 821 -27.64 -21.95 16.13
CA SER A 821 -27.38 -20.55 15.77
C SER A 821 -25.98 -20.14 16.22
N ILE A 822 -25.28 -19.34 15.41
CA ILE A 822 -23.94 -18.82 15.73
C ILE A 822 -23.90 -18.09 17.08
N SER A 823 -25.02 -17.49 17.49
CA SER A 823 -25.20 -16.86 18.80
C SER A 823 -24.89 -17.80 19.98
N GLU A 824 -25.14 -19.10 19.81
CA GLU A 824 -24.94 -20.13 20.83
C GLU A 824 -23.53 -20.75 20.76
N TRP A 825 -22.72 -20.39 19.78
CA TRP A 825 -21.37 -20.95 19.62
C TRP A 825 -20.43 -20.39 20.67
N PHE A 826 -19.47 -21.21 21.09
CA PHE A 826 -18.46 -20.76 22.03
C PHE A 826 -17.29 -20.11 21.28
N THR A 827 -16.95 -18.88 21.65
CA THR A 827 -15.86 -18.06 21.11
C THR A 827 -14.85 -17.78 22.22
N TRP A 828 -13.57 -17.63 21.88
CA TRP A 828 -12.53 -17.34 22.86
C TRP A 828 -11.39 -16.51 22.25
N CYS A 829 -10.74 -15.70 23.10
CA CYS A 829 -9.56 -14.95 22.72
C CYS A 829 -8.33 -15.87 22.71
N GLN A 830 -7.52 -15.81 21.66
CA GLN A 830 -6.31 -16.65 21.56
C GLN A 830 -5.21 -16.22 22.55
N THR A 831 -5.19 -14.95 22.97
CA THR A 831 -4.19 -14.41 23.90
C THR A 831 -4.49 -14.78 25.35
N CYS A 832 -5.68 -14.44 25.85
CA CYS A 832 -6.04 -14.72 27.25
C CYS A 832 -6.74 -16.07 27.46
N ARG A 833 -7.15 -16.75 26.38
CA ARG A 833 -7.90 -18.03 26.40
C ARG A 833 -9.24 -18.01 27.13
N HIS A 834 -9.72 -16.82 27.50
CA HIS A 834 -11.06 -16.61 28.03
C HIS A 834 -12.08 -16.43 26.91
N GLY A 835 -13.34 -16.74 27.21
CA GLY A 835 -14.38 -16.74 26.20
C GLY A 835 -15.76 -17.07 26.73
N GLY A 836 -16.70 -17.24 25.81
CA GLY A 836 -18.08 -17.54 26.11
C GLY A 836 -18.93 -17.70 24.87
N HIS A 837 -20.26 -17.74 25.05
CA HIS A 837 -21.16 -17.75 23.91
C HIS A 837 -20.99 -16.46 23.08
N ALA A 838 -21.01 -16.59 21.76
CA ALA A 838 -20.78 -15.50 20.83
C ALA A 838 -21.67 -14.30 21.15
N SER A 839 -22.98 -14.50 21.37
CA SER A 839 -23.90 -13.41 21.71
C SER A 839 -23.51 -12.67 22.99
N HIS A 840 -23.13 -13.39 24.05
CA HIS A 840 -22.71 -12.79 25.31
C HIS A 840 -21.39 -12.01 25.16
N MET A 841 -20.44 -12.54 24.36
CA MET A 841 -19.18 -11.84 24.13
C MET A 841 -19.40 -10.58 23.30
N THR A 842 -20.18 -10.66 22.21
CA THR A 842 -20.52 -9.50 21.37
C THR A 842 -21.24 -8.42 22.17
N GLN A 843 -22.24 -8.79 23.00
CA GLN A 843 -22.96 -7.84 23.85
C GLN A 843 -22.07 -7.21 24.92
N TRP A 844 -21.14 -7.96 25.52
CA TRP A 844 -20.21 -7.39 26.49
C TRP A 844 -19.29 -6.36 25.85
N PHE A 845 -18.71 -6.71 24.69
CA PHE A 845 -17.76 -5.83 24.01
C PHE A 845 -18.40 -4.65 23.26
N SER A 846 -19.73 -4.61 23.09
CA SER A 846 -20.40 -3.39 22.63
C SER A 846 -20.37 -2.27 23.68
N GLU A 847 -20.20 -2.60 24.96
CA GLU A 847 -20.17 -1.64 26.06
C GLU A 847 -18.79 -1.55 26.75
N GLN A 848 -18.00 -2.62 26.72
CA GLN A 848 -16.75 -2.75 27.48
C GLN A 848 -15.54 -3.01 26.57
N SER A 849 -14.37 -2.49 26.95
CA SER A 849 -13.12 -2.65 26.18
C SER A 849 -12.17 -3.74 26.71
N GLU A 850 -12.48 -4.31 27.87
CA GLU A 850 -11.65 -5.31 28.56
C GLU A 850 -12.36 -6.65 28.72
N CYS A 851 -11.59 -7.72 28.94
CA CYS A 851 -12.09 -9.07 29.11
C CYS A 851 -13.08 -9.17 30.30
N PRO A 852 -14.21 -9.90 30.16
CA PRO A 852 -15.20 -10.07 31.24
C PRO A 852 -14.71 -10.89 32.45
N VAL A 853 -13.52 -11.48 32.37
CA VAL A 853 -12.94 -12.26 33.48
C VAL A 853 -12.21 -11.33 34.44
N THR A 854 -12.65 -11.32 35.70
CA THR A 854 -12.07 -10.51 36.77
C THR A 854 -10.55 -10.69 36.86
N GLY A 855 -9.81 -9.58 36.84
CA GLY A 855 -8.35 -9.57 36.90
C GLY A 855 -7.63 -9.77 35.56
N CYS A 856 -8.36 -9.91 34.45
CA CYS A 856 -7.79 -9.96 33.11
C CYS A 856 -7.88 -8.59 32.41
N THR A 857 -6.74 -7.96 32.14
CA THR A 857 -6.64 -6.64 31.46
C THR A 857 -6.53 -6.77 29.93
N CYS A 858 -6.88 -7.93 29.37
CA CYS A 858 -6.75 -8.19 27.94
C CYS A 858 -7.83 -7.42 27.17
N LYS A 859 -7.41 -6.61 26.18
CA LYS A 859 -8.30 -5.90 25.25
C LYS A 859 -8.67 -6.79 24.08
N CYS A 860 -9.47 -7.82 24.34
CA CYS A 860 -9.73 -8.92 23.39
C CYS A 860 -10.23 -8.44 22.02
N THR A 861 -11.09 -7.42 21.95
CA THR A 861 -11.62 -6.89 20.69
C THR A 861 -10.63 -6.09 19.87
N LEU A 862 -9.66 -5.43 20.49
CA LEU A 862 -8.60 -4.72 19.76
C LEU A 862 -7.64 -5.69 19.05
N LEU A 863 -7.51 -6.91 19.60
CA LEU A 863 -6.78 -8.00 18.97
C LEU A 863 -7.55 -8.60 17.77
N ASP A 864 -8.86 -8.33 17.68
CA ASP A 864 -9.79 -8.86 16.69
C ASP A 864 -10.10 -7.83 15.57
N SER A 865 -9.26 -6.81 15.40
CA SER A 865 -9.42 -5.70 14.44
C SER A 865 -9.22 -6.12 12.96
N MET A 866 -9.60 -7.34 12.60
CA MET A 866 -9.51 -7.96 11.28
C MET A 866 -10.89 -8.27 10.67
N GLY A 867 -11.87 -7.39 10.89
CA GLY A 867 -13.12 -7.35 10.13
C GLY A 867 -14.04 -6.25 10.65
N PRO A 868 -14.45 -5.24 9.85
CA PRO A 868 -15.57 -4.42 10.25
C PRO A 868 -16.81 -5.31 10.23
N ILE A 869 -17.36 -5.63 11.40
CA ILE A 869 -18.79 -5.88 11.49
C ILE A 869 -19.42 -4.55 11.09
N THR A 870 -19.79 -4.43 9.83
CA THR A 870 -20.58 -3.30 9.36
C THR A 870 -21.89 -3.33 10.14
N ASN A 871 -21.98 -2.49 11.18
CA ASN A 871 -23.26 -1.99 11.65
C ASN A 871 -23.85 -1.18 10.49
N ASN A 872 -24.56 -1.86 9.60
CA ASN A 872 -25.21 -1.25 8.44
C ASN A 872 -26.60 -0.71 8.80
N GLU A 873 -26.82 -0.36 10.06
CA GLU A 873 -27.97 0.39 10.53
C GLU A 873 -27.43 1.44 11.51
N LEU A 874 -27.81 2.71 11.33
CA LEU A 874 -27.34 3.93 12.01
C LEU A 874 -26.22 4.72 11.30
N VAL A 875 -26.52 5.21 10.10
CA VAL A 875 -26.03 6.53 9.67
C VAL A 875 -27.26 7.38 9.35
N GLU A 876 -27.74 8.14 10.33
CA GLU A 876 -28.43 9.39 10.02
C GLU A 876 -27.38 10.46 9.66
N PRO A 877 -27.64 11.30 8.65
CA PRO A 877 -26.74 12.39 8.29
C PRO A 877 -26.87 13.51 9.32
N LEU A 878 -25.86 13.70 10.16
CA LEU A 878 -25.75 14.93 10.92
C LEU A 878 -25.25 16.04 10.00
N ALA A 879 -26.20 16.85 9.54
CA ALA A 879 -25.96 18.21 9.09
C ALA A 879 -25.54 19.08 10.29
N GLN A 880 -24.34 19.65 10.24
CA GLN A 880 -24.03 21.05 10.55
C GLN A 880 -22.55 21.34 10.25
#